data_AF-A0A2T7MVR2-F1
#
_entry.id   AF-A0A2T7MVR2-F1
#
_cell.length_a   1.000
_cell.length_b   1.000
_cell.length_c   1.000
_cell.angle_alpha   90.00
_cell.angle_beta   90.00
_cell.angle_gamma   90.00
#
_symmetry.space_group_name_H-M   'P 1'
#
loop_
_entity.id
_entity.type
_entity.pdbx_description
1 polymer ?
#
loop_
_entity_poly.entity_id
_entity_poly.type
_entity_poly.pdbx_seq_one_letter_code
_entity_poly.pdbx_strand_id
1 'polypeptide(L)'
;MRALDTLVELERTGRAATADEQEALAAWSGWGALPLIFEPPAAPYTPGADQAEREAAIRSMALDPPRQRLRELLSEAEWADARRNTLNAHYTDPALAAAVWEGVRQLGFDGGHVLEPSSGSGIFIGLSPADTPVPVAMTGVEVEGRTAAMSRHLYPDATIITAGLEETAFTDPFDAVIGNVPFGRYQRYDRVYNSDLKLSIHDHFVLKSLALTRPGGITALITSRFTLDGKDPAARERMYELGDLVGAVRLPAGAHKATAGTDVVTDVLFLRRRAEGEPRGDSRWLTATEQILPGREEPVSVNDYVIAHPQYVLGELQARLGPFGSEPTVVGERDAAAGLTEAAAVIAATARESGLHATPTATPGEGQPLRARPALATEYLSEGALGLDGQGHPTIVEDGTPVRLEVHPDQRERLVQLIGLKTRTLALYEAEANTEQAGETPQLTEMRTVLRDAYRAYRRKNPPPGKPGQRRTFAPKEAKERAAREGLTAVPDQWKARTAFSFIDDDPDASLLFGLETWDERTGTATEQKVLHERVLEPRRLPETAKTPEDAVALAQEWDGGRLDMTRVASLLGVDENEAARRCGHLAFRDPAQNGFWEPRHRYLSGNVREKLALARTGAAEDPSYTVNVSALERVQPQDLNPAEIKARCGAPWIPVEDYQAFLKHLGFEHAEVRHAGGTMWEVRGAHVGDLARSEWGTAERSAQDLMLSILRQADSTIQVTYRDNEGNTRVNQVATDAAREKARLIREAWDDWIWADKARSERLADIYNETFNALVMPDYDTSPLQLPGSSDWTMRPHQNAAIRRILSEPTALLAHVVGAGKTATMVGGIMELRRTGLARKPAMVIPNHMLRQITREFREVYPNAKLLAISASDLGVKRRAKFMARAAGGDWDAVIMTHEAFNRIPLRPETQIDYIDTELSSLRQQLDDAAAAGMEQRTIKQIESDLAAIEARMLKQVDESANGAGIFLEDTGIDYLMVDEAHAYKNLRTISAIPGAGIQGSVKATKLHMVLGHLRKTNGSDDNARVCTLATGTPIANSVTEAYVLKR
;
A
#
# COMPACT_ATOMS: atom_id res chain seq x y z
N MET A 1 -18.63 22.28 14.07
CA MET A 1 -20.03 21.97 13.69
C MET A 1 -20.58 23.01 12.72
N ARG A 2 -20.92 24.24 13.14
CA ARG A 2 -21.50 25.28 12.25
C ARG A 2 -20.75 25.48 10.94
N ALA A 3 -19.41 25.50 10.95
CA ALA A 3 -18.58 25.59 9.75
C ALA A 3 -18.81 24.41 8.77
N LEU A 4 -18.89 23.18 9.27
CA LEU A 4 -19.13 21.97 8.46
C LEU A 4 -20.55 21.95 7.89
N ASP A 5 -21.56 22.27 8.70
CA ASP A 5 -22.94 22.37 8.21
C ASP A 5 -23.05 23.41 7.08
N THR A 6 -22.37 24.56 7.25
CA THR A 6 -22.31 25.63 6.24
C THR A 6 -21.61 25.16 4.97
N LEU A 7 -20.46 24.49 5.10
CA LEU A 7 -19.72 23.93 3.97
C LEU A 7 -20.58 22.95 3.17
N VAL A 8 -21.22 21.99 3.84
CA VAL A 8 -22.08 20.99 3.18
C VAL A 8 -23.22 21.66 2.42
N GLU A 9 -23.82 22.72 2.98
CA GLU A 9 -24.88 23.47 2.29
C GLU A 9 -24.36 24.23 1.06
N LEU A 10 -23.16 24.82 1.14
CA LEU A 10 -22.54 25.50 0.01
C LEU A 10 -22.17 24.52 -1.11
N GLU A 11 -21.60 23.36 -0.77
CA GLU A 11 -21.28 22.29 -1.73
C GLU A 11 -22.55 21.74 -2.40
N ARG A 12 -23.62 21.53 -1.62
CA ARG A 12 -24.91 21.06 -2.13
C ARG A 12 -25.57 22.05 -3.09
N THR A 13 -25.41 23.35 -2.85
CA THR A 13 -26.08 24.41 -3.64
C THR A 13 -25.21 24.99 -4.75
N GLY A 14 -23.89 24.76 -4.72
CA GLY A 14 -22.95 25.23 -5.74
C GLY A 14 -22.80 26.76 -5.81
N ARG A 15 -23.16 27.47 -4.73
CA ARG A 15 -23.11 28.94 -4.67
C ARG A 15 -21.92 29.45 -3.86
N ALA A 16 -21.60 30.73 -4.02
CA ALA A 16 -20.63 31.42 -3.18
C ALA A 16 -21.16 31.63 -1.75
N ALA A 17 -20.24 31.71 -0.78
CA ALA A 17 -20.56 31.98 0.61
C ALA A 17 -20.99 33.46 0.78
N THR A 18 -22.03 33.69 1.58
CA THR A 18 -22.38 35.03 2.06
C THR A 18 -21.43 35.48 3.18
N ALA A 19 -21.45 36.76 3.56
CA ALA A 19 -20.59 37.28 4.63
C ALA A 19 -20.78 36.52 5.97
N ASP A 20 -22.04 36.25 6.36
CA ASP A 20 -22.36 35.50 7.58
C ASP A 20 -21.88 34.03 7.52
N GLU A 21 -21.84 33.44 6.33
CA GLU A 21 -21.35 32.08 6.10
C GLU A 21 -19.83 32.04 6.06
N GLN A 22 -19.18 33.06 5.50
CA GLN A 22 -17.73 33.22 5.57
C GLN A 22 -17.27 33.36 7.02
N GLU A 23 -17.98 34.13 7.86
CA GLU A 23 -17.70 34.21 9.30
C GLU A 23 -17.84 32.83 9.97
N ALA A 24 -18.87 32.06 9.59
CA ALA A 24 -19.06 30.70 10.11
C ALA A 24 -17.94 29.73 9.70
N LEU A 25 -17.45 29.83 8.45
CA LEU A 25 -16.33 29.04 7.94
C LEU A 25 -14.99 29.46 8.56
N ALA A 26 -14.77 30.77 8.77
CA ALA A 26 -13.56 31.32 9.36
C ALA A 26 -13.36 30.90 10.82
N ALA A 27 -14.44 30.55 11.52
CA ALA A 27 -14.39 29.97 12.86
C ALA A 27 -13.85 28.51 12.89
N TRP A 28 -13.50 27.93 11.74
CA TRP A 28 -12.88 26.61 11.66
C TRP A 28 -11.43 26.64 12.15
N SER A 29 -11.20 25.99 13.30
CA SER A 29 -9.88 25.76 13.90
C SER A 29 -9.39 24.32 13.72
N GLY A 30 -9.96 23.58 12.76
CA GLY A 30 -9.68 22.17 12.45
C GLY A 30 -9.90 21.15 13.56
N TRP A 31 -9.37 19.95 13.31
CA TRP A 31 -9.66 18.75 14.12
C TRP A 31 -8.82 18.63 15.40
N GLY A 32 -7.70 19.36 15.50
CA GLY A 32 -6.76 19.26 16.62
C GLY A 32 -7.29 19.78 17.97
N ALA A 33 -8.34 20.62 17.95
CA ALA A 33 -8.94 21.15 19.18
C ALA A 33 -9.90 20.18 19.88
N LEU A 34 -10.35 19.12 19.20
CA LEU A 34 -11.33 18.17 19.77
C LEU A 34 -11.03 16.70 19.39
N PRO A 35 -9.84 16.16 19.71
CA PRO A 35 -9.49 14.76 19.38
C PRO A 35 -10.43 13.75 20.06
N LEU A 36 -10.98 14.11 21.24
CA LEU A 36 -11.86 13.26 22.04
C LEU A 36 -13.15 12.85 21.31
N ILE A 37 -13.58 13.59 20.28
CA ILE A 37 -14.80 13.24 19.53
C ILE A 37 -14.64 11.93 18.74
N PHE A 38 -13.39 11.57 18.41
CA PHE A 38 -13.03 10.36 17.71
C PHE A 38 -12.75 9.17 18.64
N GLU A 39 -12.74 9.38 19.96
CA GLU A 39 -12.59 8.29 20.92
C GLU A 39 -13.86 7.43 21.00
N PRO A 40 -13.73 6.11 21.27
CA PRO A 40 -14.86 5.22 21.46
C PRO A 40 -15.76 5.72 22.61
N PRO A 41 -17.08 5.45 22.55
CA PRO A 41 -17.95 5.69 23.69
C PRO A 41 -17.45 4.91 24.91
N ALA A 42 -17.36 5.58 26.06
CA ALA A 42 -16.98 4.92 27.31
C ALA A 42 -18.07 3.91 27.72
N ALA A 43 -17.68 2.83 28.40
CA ALA A 43 -18.65 1.87 28.94
C ALA A 43 -19.65 2.56 29.89
N PRO A 44 -20.91 2.09 29.96
CA PRO A 44 -21.91 2.66 30.87
C PRO A 44 -21.42 2.61 32.32
N TYR A 45 -21.75 3.65 33.08
CA TYR A 45 -21.38 3.77 34.50
C TYR A 45 -21.68 2.51 35.32
N THR A 46 -20.66 1.97 35.99
CA THR A 46 -20.79 0.89 36.97
C THR A 46 -20.85 1.46 38.39
N PRO A 47 -21.83 1.10 39.24
CA PRO A 47 -21.84 1.50 40.64
C PRO A 47 -20.58 1.03 41.37
N GLY A 48 -19.79 1.97 41.92
CA GLY A 48 -18.51 1.70 42.59
C GLY A 48 -17.25 2.10 41.80
N ALA A 49 -17.43 2.62 40.58
CA ALA A 49 -16.37 3.21 39.75
C ALA A 49 -15.65 4.37 40.47
N ASP A 50 -14.36 4.53 40.20
CA ASP A 50 -13.57 5.63 40.76
C ASP A 50 -13.95 6.99 40.12
N GLN A 51 -13.43 8.07 40.71
CA GLN A 51 -13.72 9.44 40.28
C GLN A 51 -13.32 9.67 38.81
N ALA A 52 -12.23 9.06 38.33
CA ALA A 52 -11.71 9.25 36.98
C ALA A 52 -12.60 8.56 35.93
N GLU A 53 -13.07 7.34 36.23
CA GLU A 53 -14.02 6.59 35.40
C GLU A 53 -15.36 7.32 35.27
N ARG A 54 -15.86 7.88 36.39
CA ARG A 54 -17.11 8.67 36.39
C ARG A 54 -16.99 9.91 35.52
N GLU A 55 -15.88 10.63 35.63
CA GLU A 55 -15.63 11.82 34.82
C GLU A 55 -15.45 11.48 33.33
N ALA A 56 -14.84 10.34 33.00
CA ALA A 56 -14.70 9.86 31.62
C ALA A 56 -16.06 9.51 30.99
N ALA A 57 -16.94 8.82 31.72
CA ALA A 57 -18.29 8.48 31.25
C ALA A 57 -19.14 9.72 30.98
N ILE A 58 -19.10 10.72 31.88
CA ILE A 58 -19.80 12.00 31.71
C ILE A 58 -19.28 12.76 30.49
N ARG A 59 -17.95 12.83 30.31
CA ARG A 59 -17.34 13.45 29.12
C ARG A 59 -17.78 12.75 27.83
N SER A 60 -17.80 11.42 27.83
CA SER A 60 -18.19 10.64 26.66
C SER A 60 -19.66 10.88 26.26
N MET A 61 -20.59 10.87 27.23
CA MET A 61 -22.00 11.17 26.99
C MET A 61 -22.23 12.59 26.45
N ALA A 62 -21.45 13.57 26.93
CA ALA A 62 -21.54 14.95 26.44
C ALA A 62 -21.09 15.10 24.98
N LEU A 63 -20.23 14.19 24.50
CA LEU A 63 -19.70 14.17 23.13
C LEU A 63 -20.55 13.36 22.15
N ASP A 64 -21.52 12.55 22.63
CA ASP A 64 -22.35 11.70 21.76
C ASP A 64 -23.18 12.49 20.72
N PRO A 65 -23.94 13.54 21.09
CA PRO A 65 -24.71 14.30 20.10
C PRO A 65 -23.86 14.94 18.98
N PRO A 66 -22.74 15.65 19.26
CA PRO A 66 -21.89 16.18 18.20
C PRO A 66 -21.18 15.07 17.41
N ARG A 67 -20.83 13.93 18.03
CA ARG A 67 -20.25 12.76 17.36
C ARG A 67 -21.23 12.18 16.33
N GLN A 68 -22.49 11.98 16.71
CA GLN A 68 -23.53 11.49 15.80
C GLN A 68 -23.74 12.45 14.63
N ARG A 69 -23.81 13.76 14.90
CA ARG A 69 -23.97 14.75 13.84
C ARG A 69 -22.78 14.76 12.86
N LEU A 70 -21.56 14.61 13.36
CA LEU A 70 -20.38 14.50 12.48
C LEU A 70 -20.41 13.23 11.61
N ARG A 71 -20.89 12.10 12.15
CA ARG A 71 -21.08 10.86 11.39
C ARG A 71 -22.13 10.98 10.27
N GLU A 72 -23.07 11.92 10.39
CA GLU A 72 -24.02 12.24 9.31
C GLU A 72 -23.43 13.16 8.24
N LEU A 73 -22.50 14.05 8.63
CA LEU A 73 -21.90 15.06 7.75
C LEU A 73 -20.70 14.54 6.96
N LEU A 74 -19.99 13.55 7.50
CA LEU A 74 -18.78 12.98 6.92
C LEU A 74 -19.05 11.56 6.42
N SER A 75 -18.53 11.24 5.23
CA SER A 75 -18.39 9.85 4.80
C SER A 75 -17.39 9.09 5.70
N GLU A 76 -17.36 7.75 5.63
CA GLU A 76 -16.38 6.95 6.39
C GLU A 76 -14.93 7.34 6.05
N ALA A 77 -14.64 7.63 4.78
CA ALA A 77 -13.33 8.10 4.35
C ALA A 77 -12.99 9.45 4.99
N GLU A 78 -13.91 10.42 4.93
CA GLU A 78 -13.69 11.75 5.52
C GLU A 78 -13.62 11.72 7.04
N TRP A 79 -14.34 10.81 7.70
CA TRP A 79 -14.23 10.57 9.13
C TRP A 79 -12.84 10.05 9.49
N ALA A 80 -12.34 9.06 8.75
CA ALA A 80 -10.98 8.55 8.94
C ALA A 80 -9.93 9.64 8.68
N ASP A 81 -10.10 10.45 7.63
CA ASP A 81 -9.22 11.56 7.28
C ASP A 81 -9.19 12.64 8.36
N ALA A 82 -10.36 13.04 8.86
CA ALA A 82 -10.53 13.99 9.95
C ALA A 82 -9.82 13.50 11.23
N ARG A 83 -10.01 12.23 11.58
CA ARG A 83 -9.35 11.60 12.74
C ARG A 83 -7.83 11.57 12.59
N ARG A 84 -7.29 11.26 11.42
CA ARG A 84 -5.83 11.26 11.18
C ARG A 84 -5.23 12.67 11.35
N ASN A 85 -5.98 13.70 10.95
CA ASN A 85 -5.51 15.07 10.98
C ASN A 85 -5.63 15.75 12.35
N THR A 86 -6.17 15.09 13.39
CA THR A 86 -6.19 15.65 14.75
C THR A 86 -4.79 15.90 15.31
N LEU A 87 -3.79 15.15 14.87
CA LEU A 87 -2.43 15.22 15.40
C LEU A 87 -1.58 16.34 14.79
N ASN A 88 -1.93 16.81 13.59
CA ASN A 88 -1.14 17.80 12.84
C ASN A 88 -1.88 19.13 12.62
N ALA A 89 -3.15 19.23 13.01
CA ALA A 89 -3.99 20.42 12.81
C ALA A 89 -3.79 21.48 13.91
N HIS A 90 -2.62 22.13 13.92
CA HIS A 90 -2.32 23.29 14.76
C HIS A 90 -2.37 24.58 13.94
N TYR A 91 -3.38 25.43 14.18
CA TYR A 91 -3.58 26.66 13.41
C TYR A 91 -2.86 27.85 14.03
N THR A 92 -2.32 28.70 13.16
CA THR A 92 -1.54 29.87 13.51
C THR A 92 -2.42 30.98 14.07
N ASP A 93 -1.94 31.70 15.10
CA ASP A 93 -2.59 32.91 15.57
C ASP A 93 -2.62 33.99 14.46
N PRO A 94 -3.77 34.58 14.11
CA PRO A 94 -3.86 35.66 13.12
C PRO A 94 -2.91 36.84 13.41
N ALA A 95 -2.67 37.18 14.67
CA ALA A 95 -1.74 38.25 15.05
C ALA A 95 -0.28 37.88 14.71
N LEU A 96 0.11 36.60 14.90
CA LEU A 96 1.41 36.11 14.48
C LEU A 96 1.54 36.10 12.95
N ALA A 97 0.52 35.64 12.23
CA ALA A 97 0.51 35.64 10.77
C ALA A 97 0.64 37.06 10.19
N ALA A 98 -0.05 38.04 10.77
CA ALA A 98 0.09 39.45 10.40
C ALA A 98 1.51 39.99 10.65
N ALA A 99 2.13 39.63 11.78
CA ALA A 99 3.50 40.02 12.10
C ALA A 99 4.53 39.43 11.11
N VAL A 100 4.34 38.19 10.65
CA VAL A 100 5.18 37.59 9.60
C VAL A 100 5.02 38.33 8.27
N TRP A 101 3.78 38.65 7.87
CA TRP A 101 3.51 39.44 6.66
C TRP A 101 4.19 40.80 6.69
N GLU A 102 4.12 41.49 7.84
CA GLU A 102 4.80 42.77 8.02
C GLU A 102 6.32 42.62 7.93
N GLY A 103 6.90 41.56 8.50
CA GLY A 103 8.32 41.23 8.33
C GLY A 103 8.72 41.03 6.86
N VAL A 104 7.91 40.31 6.08
CA VAL A 104 8.14 40.10 4.64
C VAL A 104 8.06 41.41 3.86
N ARG A 105 7.08 42.28 4.14
CA ARG A 105 6.98 43.62 3.54
C ARG A 105 8.20 44.48 3.87
N GLN A 106 8.65 44.48 5.12
CA GLN A 106 9.84 45.20 5.54
C GLN A 106 11.11 44.62 4.90
N LEU A 107 11.14 43.35 4.52
CA LEU A 107 12.22 42.79 3.72
C LEU A 107 12.19 43.22 2.25
N GLY A 108 11.24 44.04 1.82
CA GLY A 108 11.18 44.62 0.47
C GLY A 108 10.26 43.87 -0.50
N PHE A 109 9.33 43.06 0.01
CA PHE A 109 8.36 42.38 -0.84
C PHE A 109 7.31 43.37 -1.39
N ASP A 110 7.27 43.50 -2.72
CA ASP A 110 6.41 44.45 -3.45
C ASP A 110 5.16 43.80 -4.08
N GLY A 111 4.92 42.50 -3.85
CA GLY A 111 3.81 41.73 -4.41
C GLY A 111 4.22 40.65 -5.42
N GLY A 112 3.24 39.97 -6.02
CA GLY A 112 3.46 38.85 -6.94
C GLY A 112 2.79 37.55 -6.50
N HIS A 113 3.28 36.41 -6.99
CA HIS A 113 2.75 35.09 -6.65
C HIS A 113 3.34 34.60 -5.32
N VAL A 114 2.47 34.16 -4.42
CA VAL A 114 2.85 33.70 -3.08
C VAL A 114 2.30 32.32 -2.81
N LEU A 115 3.14 31.42 -2.30
CA LEU A 115 2.74 30.08 -1.85
C LEU A 115 2.59 30.03 -0.33
N GLU A 116 1.50 29.43 0.13
CA GLU A 116 1.34 28.90 1.49
C GLU A 116 1.38 27.36 1.45
N PRO A 117 2.48 26.73 1.90
CA PRO A 117 2.75 25.30 1.64
C PRO A 117 1.90 24.33 2.49
N SER A 118 1.22 24.83 3.51
CA SER A 118 0.33 24.10 4.42
C SER A 118 -0.72 25.06 4.96
N SER A 119 -1.67 25.39 4.09
CA SER A 119 -2.54 26.56 4.25
C SER A 119 -3.65 26.42 5.29
N GLY A 120 -4.02 25.20 5.66
CA GLY A 120 -5.17 24.99 6.53
C GLY A 120 -6.41 25.69 5.98
N SER A 121 -7.13 26.42 6.84
CA SER A 121 -8.27 27.24 6.42
C SER A 121 -7.87 28.55 5.73
N GLY A 122 -6.57 28.86 5.61
CA GLY A 122 -6.00 29.98 4.85
C GLY A 122 -5.83 31.27 5.65
N ILE A 123 -5.29 31.22 6.87
CA ILE A 123 -5.09 32.43 7.70
C ILE A 123 -4.11 33.41 7.02
N PHE A 124 -3.01 32.93 6.45
CA PHE A 124 -2.07 33.80 5.74
C PHE A 124 -2.66 34.33 4.43
N ILE A 125 -3.50 33.55 3.74
CA ILE A 125 -4.26 33.99 2.55
C ILE A 125 -5.17 35.16 2.90
N GLY A 126 -5.98 35.03 3.96
CA GLY A 126 -6.90 36.08 4.39
C GLY A 126 -6.24 37.35 4.89
N LEU A 127 -4.98 37.27 5.33
CA LEU A 127 -4.19 38.41 5.79
C LEU A 127 -3.21 38.95 4.73
N SER A 128 -3.31 38.48 3.49
CA SER A 128 -2.45 38.98 2.40
C SER A 128 -2.60 40.51 2.23
N PRO A 129 -1.49 41.24 2.06
CA PRO A 129 -1.54 42.70 1.98
C PRO A 129 -2.18 43.15 0.66
N ALA A 130 -3.15 44.06 0.76
CA ALA A 130 -3.81 44.65 -0.41
C ALA A 130 -3.08 45.89 -0.96
N ASP A 131 -2.18 46.48 -0.18
CA ASP A 131 -1.44 47.71 -0.47
C ASP A 131 0.00 47.42 -0.91
N THR A 132 0.14 46.62 -1.97
CA THR A 132 1.42 46.31 -2.62
C THR A 132 1.52 46.94 -4.01
N PRO A 133 2.71 47.35 -4.47
CA PRO A 133 2.91 47.84 -5.84
C PRO A 133 2.43 46.87 -6.94
N VAL A 134 2.57 45.56 -6.71
CA VAL A 134 2.05 44.48 -7.54
C VAL A 134 0.98 43.72 -6.74
N PRO A 135 -0.19 43.37 -7.31
CA PRO A 135 -1.18 42.56 -6.59
C PRO A 135 -0.61 41.23 -6.09
N VAL A 136 -1.02 40.79 -4.90
CA VAL A 136 -0.65 39.49 -4.34
C VAL A 136 -1.61 38.42 -4.84
N ALA A 137 -1.08 37.37 -5.45
CA ALA A 137 -1.84 36.21 -5.89
C ALA A 137 -1.44 34.99 -5.05
N MET A 138 -2.36 34.55 -4.18
CA MET A 138 -2.12 33.47 -3.22
C MET A 138 -2.39 32.08 -3.82
N THR A 139 -1.48 31.15 -3.55
CA THR A 139 -1.67 29.71 -3.77
C THR A 139 -1.51 28.99 -2.44
N GLY A 140 -2.51 28.23 -2.01
CA GLY A 140 -2.47 27.41 -0.79
C GLY A 140 -2.44 25.92 -1.12
N VAL A 141 -1.59 25.16 -0.44
CA VAL A 141 -1.60 23.68 -0.47
C VAL A 141 -2.15 23.18 0.86
N GLU A 142 -3.12 22.27 0.84
CA GLU A 142 -3.71 21.68 2.05
C GLU A 142 -4.03 20.20 1.82
N VAL A 143 -3.63 19.34 2.76
CA VAL A 143 -3.80 17.90 2.63
C VAL A 143 -5.20 17.42 3.03
N GLU A 144 -5.87 18.11 3.96
CA GLU A 144 -7.19 17.72 4.46
C GLU A 144 -8.33 18.31 3.61
N GLY A 145 -9.08 17.44 2.95
CA GLY A 145 -10.07 17.81 1.95
C GLY A 145 -11.16 18.78 2.41
N ARG A 146 -11.70 18.62 3.63
CA ARG A 146 -12.74 19.51 4.16
C ARG A 146 -12.17 20.89 4.48
N THR A 147 -11.01 20.96 5.13
CA THR A 147 -10.31 22.21 5.42
C THR A 147 -9.94 22.95 4.12
N ALA A 148 -9.43 22.24 3.11
CA ALA A 148 -9.15 22.82 1.80
C ALA A 148 -10.43 23.34 1.10
N ALA A 149 -11.55 22.63 1.22
CA ALA A 149 -12.85 23.08 0.72
C ALA A 149 -13.34 24.36 1.43
N MET A 150 -13.17 24.46 2.75
CA MET A 150 -13.47 25.69 3.48
C MET A 150 -12.62 26.87 3.01
N SER A 151 -11.31 26.65 2.84
CA SER A 151 -10.39 27.66 2.32
C SER A 151 -10.81 28.19 0.94
N ARG A 152 -11.28 27.30 0.03
CA ARG A 152 -11.83 27.70 -1.29
C ARG A 152 -13.05 28.62 -1.19
N HIS A 153 -13.94 28.36 -0.21
CA HIS A 153 -15.12 29.20 -0.01
C HIS A 153 -14.82 30.51 0.71
N LEU A 154 -13.78 30.54 1.56
CA LEU A 154 -13.29 31.75 2.20
C LEU A 154 -12.56 32.66 1.21
N TYR A 155 -11.75 32.09 0.32
CA TYR A 155 -10.84 32.81 -0.57
C TYR A 155 -11.02 32.39 -2.03
N PRO A 156 -12.11 32.83 -2.69
CA PRO A 156 -12.41 32.43 -4.07
C PRO A 156 -11.37 32.93 -5.09
N ASP A 157 -10.63 33.99 -4.76
CA ASP A 157 -9.58 34.56 -5.61
C ASP A 157 -8.22 33.86 -5.43
N ALA A 158 -8.08 32.99 -4.41
CA ALA A 158 -6.88 32.20 -4.17
C ALA A 158 -6.95 30.83 -4.86
N THR A 159 -5.81 30.31 -5.29
CA THR A 159 -5.72 28.93 -5.81
C THR A 159 -5.48 27.97 -4.66
N ILE A 160 -6.44 27.11 -4.33
CA ILE A 160 -6.29 26.11 -3.25
C ILE A 160 -6.14 24.70 -3.86
N ILE A 161 -5.05 24.03 -3.54
CA ILE A 161 -4.70 22.68 -3.99
C ILE A 161 -4.91 21.70 -2.83
N THR A 162 -5.81 20.73 -3.02
CA THR A 162 -6.03 19.66 -2.05
C THR A 162 -5.05 18.51 -2.30
N ALA A 163 -3.85 18.58 -1.71
CA ALA A 163 -2.79 17.58 -1.83
C ALA A 163 -1.70 17.78 -0.75
N GLY A 164 -0.83 16.78 -0.56
CA GLY A 164 0.42 16.96 0.19
C GLY A 164 1.42 17.83 -0.58
N LEU A 165 2.24 18.62 0.13
CA LEU A 165 3.28 19.42 -0.51
C LEU A 165 4.31 18.51 -1.21
N GLU A 166 4.66 17.36 -0.60
CA GLU A 166 5.57 16.36 -1.15
C GLU A 166 5.14 15.82 -2.52
N GLU A 167 3.83 15.78 -2.77
CA GLU A 167 3.20 15.30 -4.01
C GLU A 167 2.99 16.43 -5.02
N THR A 168 3.01 17.68 -4.58
CA THR A 168 2.72 18.83 -5.43
C THR A 168 3.99 19.30 -6.16
N ALA A 169 3.89 19.42 -7.48
CA ALA A 169 4.91 20.01 -8.34
C ALA A 169 4.41 21.32 -8.95
N PHE A 170 5.33 22.28 -9.13
CA PHE A 170 5.05 23.59 -9.71
C PHE A 170 5.95 23.82 -10.91
N THR A 171 5.44 24.44 -11.98
CA THR A 171 6.23 24.79 -13.18
C THR A 171 7.09 26.01 -12.95
N ASP A 172 6.54 26.98 -12.21
CA ASP A 172 7.15 28.27 -11.99
C ASP A 172 7.38 28.50 -10.49
N PRO A 173 8.53 29.06 -10.11
CA PRO A 173 8.79 29.45 -8.73
C PRO A 173 7.96 30.69 -8.33
N PHE A 174 7.77 30.86 -7.02
CA PHE A 174 7.00 31.94 -6.38
C PHE A 174 7.88 33.13 -5.99
N ASP A 175 7.30 34.32 -5.95
CA ASP A 175 8.00 35.54 -5.52
C ASP A 175 8.25 35.55 -4.00
N ALA A 176 7.34 34.93 -3.24
CA ALA A 176 7.54 34.62 -1.83
C ALA A 176 6.84 33.31 -1.42
N VAL A 177 7.31 32.72 -0.32
CA VAL A 177 6.64 31.59 0.33
C VAL A 177 6.45 31.92 1.80
N ILE A 178 5.22 31.80 2.31
CA ILE A 178 4.87 32.21 3.68
C ILE A 178 3.96 31.17 4.32
N GLY A 179 4.08 30.92 5.62
CA GLY A 179 3.14 30.03 6.31
C GLY A 179 3.67 29.38 7.58
N ASN A 180 2.94 28.38 8.06
CA ASN A 180 3.30 27.56 9.21
C ASN A 180 3.40 26.10 8.79
N VAL A 181 4.59 25.50 8.88
CA VAL A 181 4.84 24.14 8.39
C VAL A 181 4.40 23.09 9.42
N PRO A 182 4.01 21.87 9.01
CA PRO A 182 3.73 20.78 9.95
C PRO A 182 4.98 20.37 10.75
N PHE A 183 4.80 19.98 12.02
CA PHE A 183 5.91 19.57 12.92
C PHE A 183 5.89 18.06 13.19
N GLY A 184 7.04 17.40 13.07
CA GLY A 184 7.16 15.96 13.32
C GLY A 184 8.50 15.37 12.93
N ARG A 185 8.82 14.18 13.45
CA ARG A 185 10.02 13.41 13.09
C ARG A 185 9.80 12.40 11.96
N TYR A 186 8.55 12.21 11.53
CA TYR A 186 8.23 11.34 10.41
C TYR A 186 8.72 11.94 9.10
N GLN A 187 8.91 11.09 8.10
CA GLN A 187 9.46 11.45 6.79
C GLN A 187 8.37 11.27 5.74
N ARG A 188 8.37 12.16 4.74
CA ARG A 188 7.57 12.03 3.52
C ARG A 188 8.49 11.89 2.33
N TYR A 189 8.14 10.97 1.42
CA TYR A 189 8.90 10.76 0.21
C TYR A 189 8.63 11.91 -0.76
N ASP A 190 9.70 12.57 -1.18
CA ASP A 190 9.67 13.57 -2.24
C ASP A 190 10.84 13.24 -3.18
N ARG A 191 10.55 12.99 -4.46
CA ARG A 191 11.53 12.54 -5.44
C ARG A 191 12.72 13.49 -5.60
N VAL A 192 12.52 14.79 -5.42
CA VAL A 192 13.54 15.81 -5.66
C VAL A 192 14.19 16.24 -4.34
N TYR A 193 13.39 16.56 -3.34
CA TYR A 193 13.87 17.25 -2.14
C TYR A 193 14.05 16.34 -0.92
N ASN A 194 13.53 15.10 -0.94
CA ASN A 194 13.68 14.14 0.15
C ASN A 194 13.74 12.67 -0.33
N SER A 195 14.42 12.40 -1.45
CA SER A 195 14.48 11.07 -2.05
C SER A 195 15.24 10.05 -1.21
N ASP A 196 16.07 10.52 -0.30
CA ASP A 196 16.82 9.70 0.65
C ASP A 196 16.09 9.47 1.98
N LEU A 197 14.90 10.06 2.16
CA LEU A 197 14.08 9.97 3.38
C LEU A 197 14.87 10.34 4.65
N LYS A 198 15.74 11.34 4.56
CA LYS A 198 16.54 11.80 5.72
C LYS A 198 15.97 13.02 6.41
N LEU A 199 15.11 13.78 5.74
CA LEU A 199 14.54 15.00 6.29
C LEU A 199 13.27 14.70 7.07
N SER A 200 13.16 15.32 8.24
CA SER A 200 11.91 15.43 8.99
C SER A 200 10.88 16.21 8.16
N ILE A 201 9.58 16.08 8.49
CA ILE A 201 8.53 16.77 7.73
C ILE A 201 8.72 18.30 7.69
N HIS A 202 9.12 18.91 8.81
CA HIS A 202 9.33 20.36 8.90
C HIS A 202 10.55 20.81 8.10
N ASP A 203 11.65 20.05 8.16
CA ASP A 203 12.87 20.39 7.40
C ASP A 203 12.67 20.21 5.89
N HIS A 204 11.92 19.18 5.47
CA HIS A 204 11.53 19.01 4.07
C HIS A 204 10.67 20.16 3.57
N PHE A 205 9.66 20.59 4.35
CA PHE A 205 8.80 21.71 3.99
C PHE A 205 9.58 23.02 3.85
N VAL A 206 10.50 23.32 4.77
CA VAL A 206 11.35 24.52 4.68
C VAL A 206 12.26 24.45 3.45
N LEU A 207 12.91 23.30 3.19
CA LEU A 207 13.79 23.12 2.04
C LEU A 207 13.05 23.27 0.71
N LYS A 208 11.91 22.58 0.55
CA LYS A 208 11.11 22.65 -0.68
C LYS A 208 10.52 24.04 -0.89
N SER A 209 10.04 24.70 0.17
CA SER A 209 9.56 26.08 0.10
C SER A 209 10.64 27.05 -0.37
N LEU A 210 11.86 26.93 0.17
CA LEU A 210 13.00 27.73 -0.28
C LEU A 210 13.35 27.43 -1.76
N ALA A 211 13.32 26.17 -2.16
CA ALA A 211 13.58 25.78 -3.56
C ALA A 211 12.53 26.32 -4.54
N LEU A 212 11.26 26.37 -4.12
CA LEU A 212 10.13 26.92 -4.87
C LEU A 212 10.10 28.46 -4.86
N THR A 213 10.95 29.11 -4.08
CA THR A 213 11.09 30.57 -4.07
C THR A 213 12.04 31.00 -5.19
N ARG A 214 11.66 32.05 -5.94
CA ARG A 214 12.50 32.64 -6.99
C ARG A 214 13.81 33.16 -6.41
N PRO A 215 14.93 33.09 -7.16
CA PRO A 215 16.14 33.82 -6.80
C PRO A 215 15.85 35.29 -6.44
N GLY A 216 16.34 35.74 -5.29
CA GLY A 216 16.06 37.05 -4.71
C GLY A 216 14.75 37.17 -3.93
N GLY A 217 13.87 36.16 -3.99
CA GLY A 217 12.62 36.10 -3.21
C GLY A 217 12.81 35.67 -1.76
N ILE A 218 11.74 35.80 -0.96
CA ILE A 218 11.76 35.55 0.49
C ILE A 218 10.88 34.36 0.86
N THR A 219 11.42 33.50 1.73
CA THR A 219 10.68 32.42 2.40
C THR A 219 10.55 32.78 3.89
N ALA A 220 9.33 32.93 4.39
CA ALA A 220 9.04 33.29 5.78
C ALA A 220 8.14 32.23 6.44
N LEU A 221 8.74 31.35 7.23
CA LEU A 221 8.05 30.15 7.74
C LEU A 221 8.13 30.05 9.26
N ILE A 222 7.00 29.74 9.89
CA ILE A 222 6.96 29.25 11.27
C ILE A 222 7.30 27.76 11.22
N THR A 223 8.35 27.35 11.94
CA THR A 223 8.84 25.97 12.01
C THR A 223 9.11 25.52 13.45
N SER A 224 9.33 24.22 13.63
CA SER A 224 9.78 23.67 14.90
C SER A 224 11.19 24.15 15.24
N ARG A 225 11.47 24.40 16.53
CA ARG A 225 12.83 24.75 16.98
C ARG A 225 13.90 23.73 16.56
N PHE A 226 13.51 22.49 16.27
CA PHE A 226 14.42 21.44 15.85
C PHE A 226 15.04 21.69 14.47
N THR A 227 14.47 22.54 13.60
CA THR A 227 15.15 22.97 12.36
C THR A 227 16.48 23.65 12.68
N LEU A 228 16.51 24.54 13.70
CA LEU A 228 17.73 25.20 14.15
C LEU A 228 18.51 24.37 15.18
N ASP A 229 17.86 23.86 16.23
CA ASP A 229 18.53 23.16 17.34
C ASP A 229 18.91 21.70 17.02
N GLY A 230 18.55 21.18 15.85
CA GLY A 230 18.88 19.81 15.46
C GLY A 230 20.38 19.57 15.39
N LYS A 231 20.86 18.50 16.03
CA LYS A 231 22.30 18.15 16.06
C LYS A 231 22.88 17.81 14.70
N ASP A 232 22.06 17.23 13.81
CA ASP A 232 22.45 16.92 12.44
C ASP A 232 22.29 18.19 11.57
N PRO A 233 23.37 18.74 10.99
CA PRO A 233 23.30 19.93 10.16
C PRO A 233 22.79 19.66 8.73
N ALA A 234 22.62 18.40 8.32
CA ALA A 234 22.36 18.03 6.92
C ALA A 234 21.18 18.78 6.27
N ALA A 235 20.09 18.99 7.02
CA ALA A 235 18.94 19.78 6.54
C ALA A 235 19.33 21.24 6.29
N ARG A 236 20.03 21.87 7.24
CA ARG A 236 20.46 23.27 7.15
C ARG A 236 21.52 23.46 6.07
N GLU A 237 22.41 22.49 5.87
CA GLU A 237 23.38 22.49 4.79
C GLU A 237 22.70 22.50 3.41
N ARG A 238 21.69 21.63 3.19
CA ARG A 238 20.88 21.64 1.95
C ARG A 238 20.16 22.97 1.74
N MET A 239 19.60 23.55 2.79
CA MET A 239 18.96 24.87 2.71
C MET A 239 19.99 25.97 2.37
N TYR A 240 21.18 25.92 2.96
CA TYR A 240 22.26 26.89 2.75
C TYR A 240 22.92 26.82 1.36
N GLU A 241 22.85 25.65 0.72
CA GLU A 241 23.18 25.50 -0.70
C GLU A 241 22.26 26.32 -1.59
N LEU A 242 20.98 26.48 -1.20
CA LEU A 242 19.98 27.21 -1.96
C LEU A 242 19.88 28.70 -1.57
N GLY A 243 19.96 29.02 -0.30
CA GLY A 243 19.66 30.36 0.19
C GLY A 243 20.39 30.74 1.47
N ASP A 244 20.06 31.92 1.99
CA ASP A 244 20.67 32.52 3.16
C ASP A 244 19.63 32.75 4.25
N LEU A 245 19.99 32.49 5.50
CA LEU A 245 19.20 32.90 6.65
C LEU A 245 19.37 34.41 6.85
N VAL A 246 18.33 35.17 6.54
CA VAL A 246 18.27 36.61 6.75
C VAL A 246 18.08 36.91 8.24
N GLY A 247 17.21 36.15 8.88
CA GLY A 247 17.13 36.10 10.33
C GLY A 247 16.14 35.07 10.87
N ALA A 248 16.22 34.81 12.17
CA ALA A 248 15.30 33.92 12.86
C ALA A 248 14.85 34.52 14.19
N VAL A 249 13.56 34.37 14.52
CA VAL A 249 12.98 34.84 15.78
C VAL A 249 12.40 33.66 16.54
N ARG A 250 12.86 33.46 17.78
CA ARG A 250 12.41 32.36 18.64
C ARG A 250 11.27 32.81 19.55
N LEU A 251 10.12 32.13 19.46
CA LEU A 251 8.89 32.51 20.15
C LEU A 251 8.80 31.92 21.59
N PRO A 252 8.04 32.54 22.51
CA PRO A 252 7.80 32.00 23.85
C PRO A 252 7.09 30.65 23.84
N ALA A 253 7.35 29.82 24.86
CA ALA A 253 6.55 28.63 25.10
C ALA A 253 5.11 29.05 25.46
N GLY A 254 4.15 28.69 24.61
CA GLY A 254 2.75 29.10 24.75
C GLY A 254 2.32 30.20 23.78
N ALA A 255 3.17 30.65 22.85
CA ALA A 255 2.79 31.56 21.77
C ALA A 255 1.60 31.07 20.93
N HIS A 256 1.38 29.74 20.89
CA HIS A 256 0.26 29.11 20.21
C HIS A 256 -0.78 28.53 21.17
N LYS A 257 -0.72 28.82 22.48
CA LYS A 257 -1.57 28.16 23.49
C LYS A 257 -3.05 28.49 23.34
N ALA A 258 -3.37 29.75 23.03
CA ALA A 258 -4.74 30.21 22.87
C ALA A 258 -5.45 29.58 21.66
N THR A 259 -4.70 29.31 20.58
CA THR A 259 -5.26 28.89 19.28
C THR A 259 -5.05 27.40 18.99
N ALA A 260 -3.93 26.83 19.44
CA ALA A 260 -3.50 25.46 19.12
C ALA A 260 -3.25 24.58 20.35
N GLY A 261 -3.45 25.09 21.58
CA GLY A 261 -3.41 24.31 22.82
C GLY A 261 -2.06 23.70 23.18
N THR A 262 -0.96 24.22 22.65
CA THR A 262 0.40 23.64 22.77
C THR A 262 1.40 24.62 23.39
N ASP A 263 2.29 24.09 24.24
CA ASP A 263 3.41 24.82 24.88
C ASP A 263 4.76 24.49 24.20
N VAL A 264 4.73 24.20 22.90
CA VAL A 264 5.94 23.94 22.07
C VAL A 264 6.59 25.26 21.68
N VAL A 265 7.93 25.29 21.71
CA VAL A 265 8.71 26.42 21.20
C VAL A 265 8.91 26.28 19.69
N THR A 266 8.61 27.36 18.97
CA THR A 266 8.72 27.48 17.52
C THR A 266 9.61 28.64 17.13
N ASP A 267 10.21 28.55 15.95
CA ASP A 267 11.03 29.61 15.36
C ASP A 267 10.34 30.16 14.11
N VAL A 268 10.44 31.47 13.88
CA VAL A 268 10.06 32.11 12.60
C VAL A 268 11.34 32.35 11.81
N LEU A 269 11.48 31.69 10.67
CA LEU A 269 12.64 31.81 9.79
C LEU A 269 12.35 32.74 8.63
N PHE A 270 13.22 33.71 8.41
CA PHE A 270 13.27 34.53 7.20
C PHE A 270 14.49 34.12 6.37
N LEU A 271 14.25 33.47 5.25
CA LEU A 271 15.27 33.01 4.30
C LEU A 271 15.15 33.79 2.99
N ARG A 272 16.27 34.02 2.32
CA ARG A 272 16.32 34.58 0.95
C ARG A 272 16.89 33.54 0.01
N ARG A 273 16.21 33.29 -1.10
CA ARG A 273 16.76 32.42 -2.16
C ARG A 273 17.92 33.15 -2.84
N ARG A 274 19.10 32.54 -2.84
CA ARG A 274 20.30 33.16 -3.41
C ARG A 274 20.25 33.17 -4.94
N ALA A 275 20.68 34.26 -5.57
CA ALA A 275 20.87 34.31 -7.01
C ALA A 275 22.19 33.64 -7.44
N GLU A 276 22.24 33.20 -8.70
CA GLU A 276 23.43 32.55 -9.24
C GLU A 276 24.63 33.51 -9.18
N GLY A 277 25.75 33.05 -8.60
CA GLY A 277 26.98 33.84 -8.46
C GLY A 277 27.05 34.77 -7.25
N GLU A 278 25.99 34.92 -6.45
CA GLU A 278 26.06 35.65 -5.18
C GLU A 278 26.89 34.86 -4.14
N PRO A 279 27.67 35.55 -3.28
CA PRO A 279 28.41 34.90 -2.19
C PRO A 279 27.46 34.33 -1.14
N ARG A 280 27.93 33.28 -0.44
CA ARG A 280 27.24 32.70 0.71
C ARG A 280 27.20 33.68 1.89
N GLY A 281 26.06 33.74 2.58
CA GLY A 281 25.82 34.56 3.76
C GLY A 281 26.37 33.95 5.06
N ASP A 282 25.70 34.24 6.17
CA ASP A 282 26.09 33.76 7.50
C ASP A 282 25.94 32.24 7.61
N SER A 283 26.99 31.55 8.07
CA SER A 283 26.99 30.10 8.27
C SER A 283 26.78 29.68 9.73
N ARG A 284 26.69 30.62 10.69
CA ARG A 284 26.56 30.29 12.12
C ARG A 284 25.32 29.45 12.42
N TRP A 285 24.24 29.64 11.68
CA TRP A 285 23.03 28.86 11.85
C TRP A 285 23.16 27.39 11.45
N LEU A 286 24.24 26.98 10.78
CA LEU A 286 24.47 25.56 10.45
C LEU A 286 24.78 24.72 11.69
N THR A 287 25.38 25.32 12.72
CA THR A 287 25.87 24.61 13.91
C THR A 287 24.97 24.84 15.12
N ALA A 288 24.82 23.79 15.93
CA ALA A 288 24.17 23.85 17.23
C ALA A 288 25.10 23.27 18.29
N THR A 289 25.26 23.99 19.39
CA THR A 289 26.17 23.64 20.48
C THR A 289 25.40 23.32 21.75
N GLU A 290 26.00 22.49 22.60
CA GLU A 290 25.45 22.13 23.91
C GLU A 290 25.63 23.30 24.88
N GLN A 291 24.53 23.82 25.41
CA GLN A 291 24.48 24.95 26.34
C GLN A 291 23.85 24.51 27.67
N ILE A 292 24.42 24.96 28.79
CA ILE A 292 23.76 24.85 30.09
C ILE A 292 22.91 26.10 30.27
N LEU A 293 21.58 25.94 30.19
CA LEU A 293 20.63 27.03 30.33
C LEU A 293 20.06 27.09 31.76
N PRO A 294 19.61 28.27 32.23
CA PRO A 294 18.92 28.39 33.51
C PRO A 294 17.72 27.41 33.62
N GLY A 295 17.50 26.85 34.81
CA GLY A 295 16.40 25.90 35.08
C GLY A 295 16.81 24.42 35.12
N ARG A 296 17.94 24.05 34.50
CA ARG A 296 18.54 22.70 34.52
C ARG A 296 20.06 22.75 34.52
N GLU A 297 20.70 21.71 35.07
CA GLU A 297 22.16 21.54 35.01
C GLU A 297 22.59 20.69 33.81
N GLU A 298 21.68 19.92 33.20
CA GLU A 298 22.00 19.14 32.01
C GLU A 298 22.13 20.06 30.78
N PRO A 299 23.16 19.85 29.94
CA PRO A 299 23.30 20.61 28.71
C PRO A 299 22.17 20.29 27.72
N VAL A 300 21.77 21.30 26.96
CA VAL A 300 20.80 21.21 25.88
C VAL A 300 21.34 21.83 24.59
N SER A 301 21.04 21.22 23.46
CA SER A 301 21.49 21.73 22.16
C SER A 301 20.70 22.98 21.76
N VAL A 302 21.43 24.08 21.50
CA VAL A 302 20.89 25.36 21.03
C VAL A 302 21.70 25.81 19.81
N ASN A 303 21.02 26.30 18.79
CA ASN A 303 21.67 26.79 17.58
C ASN A 303 22.58 28.01 17.82
N ASP A 304 23.74 28.06 17.17
CA ASP A 304 24.73 29.13 17.37
C ASP A 304 24.24 30.50 16.88
N TYR A 305 23.32 30.55 15.91
CA TYR A 305 22.63 31.78 15.54
C TYR A 305 21.80 32.35 16.70
N VAL A 306 21.04 31.50 17.40
CA VAL A 306 20.20 31.92 18.53
C VAL A 306 21.07 32.44 19.68
N ILE A 307 22.22 31.81 19.92
CA ILE A 307 23.20 32.25 20.92
C ILE A 307 23.82 33.59 20.54
N ALA A 308 24.15 33.79 19.25
CA ALA A 308 24.74 35.03 18.76
C ALA A 308 23.75 36.20 18.68
N HIS A 309 22.44 35.92 18.69
CA HIS A 309 21.38 36.90 18.52
C HIS A 309 20.29 36.80 19.62
N PRO A 310 20.67 36.98 20.91
CA PRO A 310 19.72 36.85 22.03
C PRO A 310 18.56 37.86 21.96
N GLN A 311 18.74 38.99 21.27
CA GLN A 311 17.69 39.98 21.05
C GLN A 311 16.52 39.47 20.19
N TYR A 312 16.70 38.37 19.45
CA TYR A 312 15.65 37.73 18.64
C TYR A 312 15.00 36.54 19.37
N VAL A 313 15.32 36.32 20.64
CA VAL A 313 14.57 35.42 21.53
C VAL A 313 13.54 36.26 22.28
N LEU A 314 12.26 35.99 22.04
CA LEU A 314 11.15 36.77 22.64
C LEU A 314 10.84 36.32 24.06
N GLY A 315 11.81 36.45 24.97
CA GLY A 315 11.70 36.04 26.37
C GLY A 315 13.04 35.58 26.92
N GLU A 316 13.02 34.85 28.02
CA GLU A 316 14.22 34.27 28.63
C GLU A 316 14.39 32.82 28.17
N LEU A 317 15.54 32.53 27.55
CA LEU A 317 15.92 31.18 27.15
C LEU A 317 16.33 30.37 28.39
N GLN A 318 15.60 29.27 28.66
CA GLN A 318 15.78 28.39 29.81
C GLN A 318 15.72 26.92 29.39
N ALA A 319 15.97 25.99 30.31
CA ALA A 319 15.78 24.56 30.11
C ALA A 319 14.71 23.98 31.04
N ARG A 320 13.93 23.00 30.55
CA ARG A 320 12.86 22.30 31.29
C ARG A 320 12.91 20.79 31.08
N LEU A 321 12.11 20.01 31.83
CA LEU A 321 11.95 18.56 31.57
C LEU A 321 10.97 18.36 30.43
N GLY A 322 11.44 17.82 29.32
CA GLY A 322 10.60 17.26 28.28
C GLY A 322 10.41 15.75 28.45
N PRO A 323 9.57 15.12 27.61
CA PRO A 323 9.33 13.67 27.62
C PRO A 323 10.55 12.79 27.36
N PHE A 324 11.63 13.38 26.82
CA PHE A 324 12.87 12.68 26.43
C PHE A 324 14.11 13.20 27.17
N GLY A 325 13.93 13.96 28.26
CA GLY A 325 15.01 14.59 29.01
C GLY A 325 14.95 16.12 28.96
N SER A 326 16.03 16.78 29.35
CA SER A 326 16.10 18.24 29.39
C SER A 326 16.03 18.85 27.98
N GLU A 327 15.26 19.92 27.82
CA GLU A 327 15.06 20.61 26.55
C GLU A 327 15.01 22.15 26.69
N PRO A 328 15.42 22.93 25.66
CA PRO A 328 15.25 24.38 25.62
C PRO A 328 13.77 24.78 25.65
N THR A 329 13.48 25.85 26.39
CA THR A 329 12.20 26.54 26.48
C THR A 329 12.41 28.04 26.54
N VAL A 330 11.39 28.84 26.22
CA VAL A 330 11.45 30.30 26.30
C VAL A 330 10.34 30.76 27.24
N VAL A 331 10.70 31.46 28.32
CA VAL A 331 9.77 31.86 29.39
C VAL A 331 9.65 33.38 29.40
N GLY A 332 8.43 33.90 29.53
CA GLY A 332 8.16 35.34 29.66
C GLY A 332 6.81 35.76 29.11
N GLU A 333 6.21 36.79 29.68
CA GLU A 333 4.92 37.36 29.27
C GLU A 333 5.09 38.43 28.17
N ARG A 334 5.93 38.18 27.17
CA ARG A 334 6.05 39.08 26.02
C ARG A 334 4.99 38.71 24.99
N ASP A 335 4.23 39.70 24.51
CA ASP A 335 3.34 39.52 23.37
C ASP A 335 4.17 39.05 22.17
N ALA A 336 3.89 37.81 21.72
CA ALA A 336 4.67 37.16 20.69
C ALA A 336 4.53 37.85 19.33
N ALA A 337 3.36 38.38 18.99
CA ALA A 337 3.12 39.05 17.71
C ALA A 337 3.77 40.44 17.67
N ALA A 338 3.62 41.22 18.74
CA ALA A 338 4.28 42.52 18.86
C ALA A 338 5.80 42.36 18.87
N GLY A 339 6.32 41.43 19.67
CA GLY A 339 7.76 41.14 19.73
C GLY A 339 8.33 40.63 18.40
N LEU A 340 7.57 39.81 17.66
CA LEU A 340 7.96 39.35 16.33
C LEU A 340 8.04 40.51 15.34
N THR A 341 7.07 41.43 15.36
CA THR A 341 7.06 42.62 14.51
C THR A 341 8.28 43.50 14.76
N GLU A 342 8.61 43.75 16.04
CA GLU A 342 9.81 44.52 16.43
C GLU A 342 11.09 43.84 15.97
N ALA A 343 11.23 42.52 16.21
CA ALA A 343 12.42 41.77 15.82
C ALA A 343 12.58 41.70 14.30
N ALA A 344 11.49 41.47 13.55
CA ALA A 344 11.48 41.45 12.10
C ALA A 344 11.90 42.80 11.50
N ALA A 345 11.54 43.93 12.12
CA ALA A 345 11.98 45.25 11.69
C ALA A 345 13.48 45.46 11.81
N VAL A 346 14.07 44.99 12.92
CA VAL A 346 15.52 45.03 13.10
C VAL A 346 16.22 44.13 12.07
N ILE A 347 15.73 42.90 11.88
CA ILE A 347 16.25 41.96 10.88
C ILE A 347 16.19 42.59 9.49
N ALA A 348 15.05 43.18 9.11
CA ALA A 348 14.86 43.80 7.81
C ALA A 348 15.79 45.00 7.57
N ALA A 349 16.01 45.85 8.60
CA ALA A 349 16.96 46.94 8.51
C ALA A 349 18.40 46.42 8.24
N THR A 350 18.86 45.42 9.00
CA THR A 350 20.17 44.78 8.79
C THR A 350 20.27 44.08 7.43
N ALA A 351 19.19 43.44 6.97
CA ALA A 351 19.13 42.78 5.67
C ALA A 351 19.28 43.78 4.51
N ARG A 352 18.64 44.96 4.59
CA ARG A 352 18.79 46.01 3.58
C ARG A 352 20.21 46.54 3.51
N GLU A 353 20.86 46.77 4.66
CA GLU A 353 22.26 47.22 4.72
C GLU A 353 23.24 46.20 4.13
N SER A 354 22.96 44.90 4.31
CA SER A 354 23.80 43.80 3.81
C SER A 354 23.42 43.32 2.40
N GLY A 355 22.41 43.92 1.76
CA GLY A 355 21.93 43.51 0.43
C GLY A 355 21.15 42.19 0.42
N LEU A 356 20.74 41.67 1.58
CA LEU A 356 19.96 40.44 1.74
C LEU A 356 18.43 40.68 1.79
N HIS A 357 17.97 41.75 1.16
CA HIS A 357 16.55 42.08 1.02
C HIS A 357 15.94 41.46 -0.24
N ALA A 358 14.61 41.48 -0.35
CA ALA A 358 13.88 40.95 -1.49
C ALA A 358 14.25 41.72 -2.77
N THR A 359 14.73 40.98 -3.76
CA THR A 359 15.04 41.49 -5.10
C THR A 359 14.62 40.50 -6.19
N PRO A 360 13.38 39.97 -6.17
CA PRO A 360 12.95 38.98 -7.17
C PRO A 360 13.00 39.59 -8.57
N THR A 361 13.67 38.93 -9.51
CA THR A 361 13.75 39.37 -10.90
C THR A 361 12.39 39.15 -11.57
N ALA A 362 11.58 40.22 -11.67
CA ALA A 362 10.26 40.15 -12.29
C ALA A 362 10.36 39.79 -13.77
N THR A 363 10.07 38.53 -14.11
CA THR A 363 9.62 38.16 -15.46
C THR A 363 8.18 37.69 -15.31
N PRO A 364 7.21 38.30 -16.01
CA PRO A 364 5.81 37.91 -15.91
C PRO A 364 5.61 36.56 -16.62
N GLY A 365 5.81 35.48 -15.88
CA GLY A 365 5.22 34.17 -16.17
C GLY A 365 3.98 34.00 -15.31
N GLU A 366 2.88 33.57 -15.92
CA GLU A 366 1.69 33.12 -15.20
C GLU A 366 2.12 31.88 -14.41
N GLY A 367 2.17 31.96 -13.07
CA GLY A 367 2.37 30.79 -12.24
C GLY A 367 1.14 29.90 -12.36
N GLN A 368 1.04 29.16 -13.47
CA GLN A 368 -0.06 28.25 -13.68
C GLN A 368 0.23 26.98 -12.90
N PRO A 369 -0.64 26.56 -11.96
CA PRO A 369 -0.53 25.23 -11.42
C PRO A 369 -0.62 24.24 -12.57
N LEU A 370 0.30 23.29 -12.67
CA LEU A 370 -0.05 22.01 -13.27
C LEU A 370 -1.23 21.53 -12.44
N ARG A 371 -2.43 21.47 -13.04
CA ARG A 371 -3.61 20.87 -12.40
C ARG A 371 -3.11 19.64 -11.65
N ALA A 372 -3.42 19.57 -10.35
CA ALA A 372 -3.08 18.44 -9.50
C ALA A 372 -3.41 17.14 -10.25
N ARG A 373 -2.38 16.57 -10.86
CA ARG A 373 -2.39 15.21 -11.33
C ARG A 373 -1.94 14.44 -10.10
N PRO A 374 -2.59 13.32 -9.74
CA PRO A 374 -2.04 12.41 -8.76
C PRO A 374 -0.55 12.26 -9.08
N ALA A 375 0.32 12.44 -8.10
CA ALA A 375 1.77 12.57 -8.32
C ALA A 375 2.43 11.35 -9.00
N LEU A 376 1.64 10.35 -9.41
CA LEU A 376 2.03 9.17 -10.17
C LEU A 376 1.13 8.84 -11.39
N ALA A 377 0.26 9.76 -11.82
CA ALA A 377 -0.57 9.58 -13.02
C ALA A 377 0.21 9.88 -14.32
N THR A 378 0.77 8.81 -14.89
CA THR A 378 0.79 8.47 -16.34
C THR A 378 1.29 9.45 -17.42
N GLU A 379 1.85 10.63 -17.11
CA GLU A 379 2.61 11.42 -18.10
C GLU A 379 4.04 11.70 -17.63
N TYR A 380 4.71 10.65 -17.16
CA TYR A 380 6.16 10.63 -17.01
C TYR A 380 6.82 10.58 -18.39
N LEU A 381 7.54 11.62 -18.77
CA LEU A 381 8.54 11.51 -19.82
C LEU A 381 9.70 10.70 -19.27
N SER A 382 9.81 9.42 -19.65
CA SER A 382 10.91 8.55 -19.24
C SER A 382 12.25 9.20 -19.62
N GLU A 383 13.17 9.34 -18.66
CA GLU A 383 14.51 9.87 -18.92
C GLU A 383 15.18 9.11 -20.08
N GLY A 384 15.68 9.83 -21.09
CA GLY A 384 16.23 9.25 -22.31
C GLY A 384 15.20 8.80 -23.37
N ALA A 385 13.89 8.99 -23.16
CA ALA A 385 12.86 8.70 -24.15
C ALA A 385 12.99 9.58 -25.39
N LEU A 386 12.78 9.00 -26.57
CA LEU A 386 12.81 9.74 -27.84
C LEU A 386 11.43 10.26 -28.23
N GLY A 387 11.36 11.50 -28.71
CA GLY A 387 10.13 12.12 -29.19
C GLY A 387 10.31 12.81 -30.53
N LEU A 388 9.26 13.51 -30.96
CA LEU A 388 9.33 14.46 -32.07
C LEU A 388 8.84 15.84 -31.58
N ASP A 389 9.54 16.91 -31.98
CA ASP A 389 9.06 18.28 -31.75
C ASP A 389 7.90 18.64 -32.70
N GLY A 390 7.28 19.82 -32.50
CA GLY A 390 6.20 20.31 -33.36
C GLY A 390 6.56 20.52 -34.84
N GLN A 391 7.85 20.42 -35.19
CA GLN A 391 8.37 20.48 -36.56
C GLN A 391 8.79 19.10 -37.09
N GLY A 392 8.61 18.03 -36.32
CA GLY A 392 8.95 16.65 -36.70
C GLY A 392 10.41 16.28 -36.53
N HIS A 393 11.20 17.04 -35.76
CA HIS A 393 12.59 16.68 -35.47
C HIS A 393 12.71 15.79 -34.23
N PRO A 394 13.67 14.84 -34.20
CA PRO A 394 13.92 14.00 -33.03
C PRO A 394 14.25 14.82 -31.77
N THR A 395 13.64 14.45 -30.65
CA THR A 395 13.95 14.95 -29.30
C THR A 395 14.36 13.80 -28.38
N ILE A 396 15.02 14.11 -27.28
CA ILE A 396 15.33 13.20 -26.18
C ILE A 396 14.98 13.87 -24.85
N VAL A 397 14.51 13.12 -23.86
CA VAL A 397 14.21 13.64 -22.52
C VAL A 397 15.50 13.69 -21.69
N GLU A 398 15.85 14.88 -21.20
CA GLU A 398 16.97 15.13 -20.27
C GLU A 398 16.45 15.95 -19.07
N ASP A 399 16.71 15.49 -17.85
CA ASP A 399 16.22 16.09 -16.60
C ASP A 399 14.70 16.33 -16.62
N GLY A 400 13.95 15.37 -17.18
CA GLY A 400 12.49 15.44 -17.31
C GLY A 400 11.97 16.40 -18.40
N THR A 401 12.84 17.05 -19.18
CA THR A 401 12.45 17.98 -20.24
C THR A 401 12.85 17.46 -21.64
N PRO A 402 11.97 17.53 -22.66
CA PRO A 402 12.35 17.21 -24.04
C PRO A 402 13.34 18.24 -24.61
N VAL A 403 14.55 17.80 -24.93
CA VAL A 403 15.56 18.59 -25.63
C VAL A 403 15.79 18.08 -27.05
N ARG A 404 16.27 18.94 -27.95
CA ARG A 404 16.48 18.58 -29.36
C ARG A 404 17.65 17.61 -29.50
N LEU A 405 17.42 16.48 -30.17
CA LEU A 405 18.45 15.48 -30.43
C LEU A 405 19.12 15.71 -31.79
N GLU A 406 20.42 15.98 -31.78
CA GLU A 406 21.21 16.10 -33.01
C GLU A 406 21.52 14.72 -33.61
N VAL A 407 21.09 14.52 -34.85
CA VAL A 407 21.19 13.24 -35.57
C VAL A 407 21.76 13.46 -36.96
N HIS A 408 22.70 12.60 -37.34
CA HIS A 408 23.30 12.62 -38.67
C HIS A 408 22.23 12.53 -39.77
N PRO A 409 22.30 13.33 -40.86
CA PRO A 409 21.29 13.37 -41.92
C PRO A 409 20.88 11.99 -42.46
N ASP A 410 21.86 11.12 -42.77
CA ASP A 410 21.64 9.75 -43.24
C ASP A 410 20.81 8.85 -42.31
N GLN A 411 20.68 9.19 -41.03
CA GLN A 411 19.93 8.41 -40.05
C GLN A 411 18.60 9.08 -39.65
N ARG A 412 18.40 10.35 -40.00
CA ARG A 412 17.25 11.15 -39.54
C ARG A 412 15.92 10.56 -40.00
N GLU A 413 15.75 10.27 -41.30
CA GLU A 413 14.50 9.71 -41.84
C GLU A 413 14.14 8.39 -41.17
N ARG A 414 15.12 7.48 -41.03
CA ARG A 414 14.92 6.18 -40.40
C ARG A 414 14.55 6.32 -38.91
N LEU A 415 15.18 7.24 -38.19
CA LEU A 415 14.87 7.47 -36.77
C LEU A 415 13.47 8.05 -36.59
N VAL A 416 13.07 9.02 -37.41
CA VAL A 416 11.71 9.59 -37.39
C VAL A 416 10.66 8.51 -37.65
N GLN A 417 10.90 7.60 -38.61
CA GLN A 417 10.02 6.45 -38.84
C GLN A 417 9.93 5.54 -37.61
N LEU A 418 11.05 5.22 -36.97
CA LEU A 418 11.10 4.38 -35.76
C LEU A 418 10.38 5.03 -34.57
N ILE A 419 10.59 6.32 -34.32
CA ILE A 419 9.87 7.09 -33.27
C ILE A 419 8.37 7.13 -33.59
N GLY A 420 8.01 7.31 -34.86
CA GLY A 420 6.62 7.27 -35.32
C GLY A 420 5.95 5.91 -35.11
N LEU A 421 6.67 4.81 -35.35
CA LEU A 421 6.18 3.45 -35.05
C LEU A 421 6.03 3.23 -33.55
N LYS A 422 7.03 3.63 -32.75
CA LYS A 422 6.97 3.57 -31.28
C LYS A 422 5.71 4.26 -30.76
N THR A 423 5.53 5.53 -31.13
CA THR A 423 4.42 6.37 -30.68
C THR A 423 3.06 5.74 -30.99
N ARG A 424 2.87 5.23 -32.21
CA ARG A 424 1.63 4.54 -32.63
C ARG A 424 1.42 3.21 -31.90
N THR A 425 2.51 2.50 -31.62
CA THR A 425 2.45 1.24 -30.88
C THR A 425 1.99 1.50 -29.45
N LEU A 426 2.63 2.45 -28.74
CA LEU A 426 2.25 2.83 -27.38
C LEU A 426 0.78 3.28 -27.32
N ALA A 427 0.36 4.17 -28.22
CA ALA A 427 -1.01 4.65 -28.28
C ALA A 427 -2.03 3.52 -28.54
N LEU A 428 -1.68 2.52 -29.37
CA LEU A 428 -2.56 1.37 -29.60
C LEU A 428 -2.69 0.50 -28.35
N TYR A 429 -1.59 0.20 -27.66
CA TYR A 429 -1.63 -0.60 -26.43
C TYR A 429 -2.41 0.10 -25.32
N GLU A 430 -2.21 1.40 -25.16
CA GLU A 430 -2.97 2.21 -24.20
C GLU A 430 -4.46 2.24 -24.54
N ALA A 431 -4.82 2.45 -25.81
CA ALA A 431 -6.21 2.39 -26.25
C ALA A 431 -6.83 1.00 -26.06
N GLU A 432 -6.08 -0.09 -26.31
CA GLU A 432 -6.55 -1.45 -26.05
C GLU A 432 -6.79 -1.69 -24.56
N ALA A 433 -5.89 -1.23 -23.68
CA ALA A 433 -6.03 -1.38 -22.23
C ALA A 433 -7.24 -0.61 -21.67
N ASN A 434 -7.50 0.59 -22.20
CA ASN A 434 -8.57 1.47 -21.73
C ASN A 434 -9.94 1.21 -22.38
N THR A 435 -10.03 0.29 -23.35
CA THR A 435 -11.30 -0.03 -24.01
C THR A 435 -12.01 -1.17 -23.28
N GLU A 436 -13.09 -0.89 -22.57
CA GLU A 436 -13.87 -1.93 -21.86
C GLU A 436 -14.65 -2.87 -22.81
N GLN A 437 -15.07 -2.35 -23.96
CA GLN A 437 -15.88 -3.07 -24.94
C GLN A 437 -15.11 -4.27 -25.52
N ALA A 438 -15.73 -5.44 -25.54
CA ALA A 438 -15.11 -6.65 -26.11
C ALA A 438 -14.98 -6.57 -27.64
N GLY A 439 -13.97 -7.27 -28.18
CA GLY A 439 -13.66 -7.28 -29.61
C GLY A 439 -12.93 -6.03 -30.10
N GLU A 440 -12.87 -5.91 -31.43
CA GLU A 440 -12.22 -4.79 -32.12
C GLU A 440 -13.22 -3.66 -32.35
N THR A 441 -12.95 -2.47 -31.82
CA THR A 441 -13.79 -1.28 -32.06
C THR A 441 -13.37 -0.58 -33.38
N PRO A 442 -14.21 0.28 -33.98
CA PRO A 442 -13.83 1.05 -35.16
C PRO A 442 -12.57 1.90 -34.94
N GLN A 443 -12.43 2.50 -33.75
CA GLN A 443 -11.26 3.30 -33.37
C GLN A 443 -10.00 2.43 -33.29
N LEU A 444 -10.05 1.27 -32.62
CA LEU A 444 -8.91 0.35 -32.54
C LEU A 444 -8.54 -0.19 -33.93
N THR A 445 -9.53 -0.48 -34.77
CA THR A 445 -9.33 -0.91 -36.17
C THR A 445 -8.56 0.14 -36.96
N GLU A 446 -8.94 1.42 -36.83
CA GLU A 446 -8.26 2.54 -37.49
C GLU A 446 -6.82 2.68 -36.99
N MET A 447 -6.62 2.76 -35.68
CA MET A 447 -5.28 2.88 -35.06
C MET A 447 -4.35 1.73 -35.48
N ARG A 448 -4.88 0.50 -35.48
CA ARG A 448 -4.14 -0.70 -35.89
C ARG A 448 -3.80 -0.70 -37.37
N THR A 449 -4.72 -0.26 -38.22
CA THR A 449 -4.48 -0.13 -39.66
C THR A 449 -3.38 0.90 -39.93
N VAL A 450 -3.45 2.06 -39.28
CA VAL A 450 -2.41 3.10 -39.36
C VAL A 450 -1.04 2.58 -38.90
N LEU A 451 -0.99 1.86 -37.78
CA LEU A 451 0.25 1.23 -37.29
C LEU A 451 0.79 0.19 -38.28
N ARG A 452 -0.06 -0.69 -38.80
CA ARG A 452 0.31 -1.75 -39.75
C ARG A 452 0.86 -1.17 -41.04
N ASP A 453 0.22 -0.15 -41.60
CA ASP A 453 0.67 0.49 -42.84
C ASP A 453 2.00 1.22 -42.64
N ALA A 454 2.16 1.92 -41.51
CA ALA A 454 3.43 2.55 -41.13
C ALA A 454 4.55 1.50 -40.98
N TYR A 455 4.27 0.37 -40.32
CA TYR A 455 5.23 -0.71 -40.12
C TYR A 455 5.66 -1.32 -41.46
N ARG A 456 4.70 -1.64 -42.34
CA ARG A 456 4.97 -2.18 -43.69
C ARG A 456 5.73 -1.18 -44.55
N ALA A 457 5.42 0.12 -44.46
CA ALA A 457 6.17 1.17 -45.16
C ALA A 457 7.63 1.24 -44.69
N TYR A 458 7.87 1.21 -43.38
CA TYR A 458 9.23 1.14 -42.81
C TYR A 458 10.00 -0.09 -43.33
N ARG A 459 9.35 -1.27 -43.35
CA ARG A 459 9.94 -2.55 -43.77
C ARG A 459 10.34 -2.63 -45.25
N ARG A 460 9.82 -1.75 -46.12
CA ARG A 460 10.21 -1.70 -47.54
C ARG A 460 11.68 -1.30 -47.74
N LYS A 461 12.20 -0.42 -46.88
CA LYS A 461 13.55 0.15 -47.01
C LYS A 461 14.48 -0.20 -45.85
N ASN A 462 13.96 -0.76 -44.76
CA ASN A 462 14.69 -0.97 -43.52
C ASN A 462 14.58 -2.41 -43.01
N PRO A 463 15.60 -2.89 -42.27
CA PRO A 463 15.51 -4.18 -41.60
C PRO A 463 14.44 -4.18 -40.50
N PRO A 464 13.87 -5.37 -40.18
CA PRO A 464 13.01 -5.58 -39.01
C PRO A 464 13.58 -4.88 -37.76
N PRO A 465 12.81 -4.09 -36.98
CA PRO A 465 13.30 -3.52 -35.73
C PRO A 465 13.89 -4.56 -34.77
N GLY A 466 13.28 -5.75 -34.66
CA GLY A 466 13.70 -6.85 -33.81
C GLY A 466 14.84 -7.71 -34.35
N LYS A 467 15.38 -7.43 -35.55
CA LYS A 467 16.47 -8.24 -36.14
C LYS A 467 17.72 -8.21 -35.23
N PRO A 468 18.24 -9.38 -34.78
CA PRO A 468 19.46 -9.46 -33.99
C PRO A 468 20.69 -8.94 -34.75
N GLY A 469 21.68 -8.41 -34.03
CA GLY A 469 23.00 -8.05 -34.57
C GLY A 469 23.01 -6.82 -35.49
N GLN A 470 22.00 -5.96 -35.44
CA GLN A 470 22.02 -4.68 -36.17
C GLN A 470 23.15 -3.76 -35.71
N ARG A 471 23.79 -3.07 -36.66
CA ARG A 471 24.91 -2.17 -36.38
C ARG A 471 24.45 -0.96 -35.56
N ARG A 472 25.15 -0.69 -34.45
CA ARG A 472 24.92 0.48 -33.58
C ARG A 472 25.67 1.74 -34.02
N THR A 473 26.72 1.59 -34.83
CA THR A 473 27.47 2.70 -35.42
C THR A 473 27.68 2.49 -36.91
N PHE A 474 27.87 3.57 -37.64
CA PHE A 474 28.25 3.56 -39.04
C PHE A 474 29.32 4.61 -39.29
N ALA A 475 30.08 4.46 -40.37
CA ALA A 475 31.05 5.45 -40.80
C ALA A 475 30.40 6.37 -41.85
N PRO A 476 30.19 7.66 -41.54
CA PRO A 476 29.76 8.67 -42.51
C PRO A 476 30.71 8.78 -43.70
N LYS A 477 30.24 9.34 -44.80
CA LYS A 477 31.04 9.50 -46.02
C LYS A 477 32.28 10.36 -45.74
N GLU A 478 32.11 11.44 -45.02
CA GLU A 478 33.12 12.40 -44.61
C GLU A 478 34.21 11.73 -43.75
N ALA A 479 33.81 10.84 -42.84
CA ALA A 479 34.73 10.08 -41.99
C ALA A 479 35.55 9.05 -42.78
N LYS A 480 34.95 8.42 -43.79
CA LYS A 480 35.66 7.51 -44.72
C LYS A 480 36.66 8.25 -45.59
N GLU A 481 36.25 9.40 -46.14
CA GLU A 481 37.12 10.26 -46.94
C GLU A 481 38.29 10.81 -46.12
N ARG A 482 38.04 11.18 -44.86
CA ARG A 482 39.09 11.57 -43.91
C ARG A 482 40.07 10.44 -43.64
N ALA A 483 39.58 9.24 -43.31
CA ALA A 483 40.43 8.09 -43.06
C ALA A 483 41.30 7.74 -44.28
N ALA A 484 40.74 7.85 -45.50
CA ALA A 484 41.48 7.67 -46.74
C ALA A 484 42.58 8.72 -46.93
N ARG A 485 42.30 10.01 -46.65
CA ARG A 485 43.31 11.09 -46.70
C ARG A 485 44.44 10.89 -45.69
N GLU A 486 44.11 10.34 -44.51
CA GLU A 486 45.08 10.08 -43.44
C GLU A 486 45.79 8.72 -43.58
N GLY A 487 45.55 7.97 -44.67
CA GLY A 487 46.19 6.67 -44.91
C GLY A 487 45.77 5.55 -43.95
N LEU A 488 44.62 5.70 -43.28
CA LEU A 488 44.11 4.73 -42.32
C LEU A 488 43.37 3.58 -43.03
N THR A 489 43.63 2.34 -42.60
CA THR A 489 42.99 1.13 -43.15
C THR A 489 41.54 0.94 -42.67
N ALA A 490 41.14 1.61 -41.60
CA ALA A 490 39.78 1.62 -41.08
C ALA A 490 39.43 2.97 -40.46
N VAL A 491 38.15 3.34 -40.46
CA VAL A 491 37.65 4.55 -39.81
C VAL A 491 37.72 4.35 -38.28
N PRO A 492 38.44 5.22 -37.54
CA PRO A 492 38.47 5.20 -36.07
C PRO A 492 37.06 5.27 -35.46
N ASP A 493 36.84 4.59 -34.33
CA ASP A 493 35.50 4.54 -33.69
C ASP A 493 34.98 5.92 -33.30
N GLN A 494 35.86 6.81 -32.86
CA GLN A 494 35.57 8.21 -32.55
C GLN A 494 35.04 9.05 -33.73
N TRP A 495 35.19 8.58 -34.97
CA TRP A 495 34.66 9.25 -36.17
C TRP A 495 33.40 8.57 -36.72
N LYS A 496 32.94 7.49 -36.08
CA LYS A 496 31.69 6.82 -36.45
C LYS A 496 30.52 7.52 -35.78
N ALA A 497 29.41 7.62 -36.49
CA ALA A 497 28.16 8.14 -35.97
C ALA A 497 27.25 7.00 -35.50
N ARG A 498 26.35 7.29 -34.55
CA ARG A 498 25.29 6.35 -34.12
C ARG A 498 24.30 6.11 -35.26
N THR A 499 23.80 4.89 -35.37
CA THR A 499 22.71 4.55 -36.30
C THR A 499 21.34 4.88 -35.68
N ALA A 500 20.31 5.05 -36.51
CA ALA A 500 18.93 5.20 -36.04
C ALA A 500 18.48 4.03 -35.14
N PHE A 501 18.97 2.81 -35.44
CA PHE A 501 18.75 1.64 -34.60
C PHE A 501 19.39 1.80 -33.21
N SER A 502 20.60 2.37 -33.14
CA SER A 502 21.30 2.62 -31.88
C SER A 502 20.50 3.55 -30.96
N PHE A 503 19.88 4.58 -31.52
CA PHE A 503 19.02 5.50 -30.77
C PHE A 503 17.76 4.78 -30.27
N ILE A 504 16.98 4.15 -31.16
CA ILE A 504 15.72 3.50 -30.74
C ILE A 504 15.95 2.28 -29.83
N ASP A 505 17.08 1.58 -29.93
CA ASP A 505 17.43 0.46 -29.04
C ASP A 505 17.88 0.94 -27.65
N ASP A 506 18.22 2.22 -27.50
CA ASP A 506 18.54 2.87 -26.22
C ASP A 506 17.33 3.59 -25.61
N ASP A 507 16.25 3.76 -26.38
CA ASP A 507 15.00 4.40 -25.94
C ASP A 507 14.24 3.48 -24.94
N PRO A 508 13.95 3.95 -23.72
CA PRO A 508 13.23 3.16 -22.71
C PRO A 508 11.85 2.70 -23.20
N ASP A 509 11.11 3.56 -23.91
CA ASP A 509 9.71 3.29 -24.28
C ASP A 509 9.58 2.53 -25.61
N ALA A 510 10.70 2.27 -26.30
CA ALA A 510 10.70 1.54 -27.57
C ALA A 510 10.49 0.04 -27.42
N SER A 511 10.28 -0.45 -26.21
CA SER A 511 10.20 -1.89 -25.92
C SER A 511 9.06 -2.57 -26.70
N LEU A 512 7.84 -2.00 -26.67
CA LEU A 512 6.66 -2.55 -27.36
C LEU A 512 6.81 -2.54 -28.89
N LEU A 513 7.58 -1.61 -29.45
CA LEU A 513 7.90 -1.58 -30.88
C LEU A 513 8.56 -2.88 -31.36
N PHE A 514 9.40 -3.50 -30.52
CA PHE A 514 10.04 -4.78 -30.85
C PHE A 514 9.07 -5.97 -30.76
N GLY A 515 7.85 -5.77 -30.23
CA GLY A 515 6.77 -6.75 -30.16
C GLY A 515 5.88 -6.82 -31.41
N LEU A 516 6.08 -5.94 -32.41
CA LEU A 516 5.31 -5.96 -33.66
C LEU A 516 5.62 -7.17 -34.55
N GLU A 517 6.74 -7.84 -34.31
CA GLU A 517 7.25 -8.95 -35.12
C GLU A 517 7.99 -9.99 -34.27
N THR A 518 8.08 -11.24 -34.76
CA THR A 518 9.00 -12.24 -34.21
C THR A 518 10.04 -12.62 -35.25
N TRP A 519 11.31 -12.59 -34.84
CA TRP A 519 12.44 -13.04 -35.64
C TRP A 519 12.67 -14.54 -35.47
N ASP A 520 12.70 -15.28 -36.57
CA ASP A 520 13.09 -16.69 -36.61
C ASP A 520 14.56 -16.78 -37.05
N GLU A 521 15.45 -17.16 -36.12
CA GLU A 521 16.88 -17.32 -36.38
C GLU A 521 17.19 -18.43 -37.39
N ARG A 522 16.36 -19.48 -37.47
CA ARG A 522 16.58 -20.62 -38.36
C ARG A 522 16.28 -20.27 -39.80
N THR A 523 15.23 -19.48 -40.05
CA THR A 523 14.84 -19.07 -41.40
C THR A 523 15.43 -17.71 -41.81
N GLY A 524 15.89 -16.92 -40.84
CA GLY A 524 16.38 -15.55 -41.08
C GLY A 524 15.25 -14.61 -41.52
N THR A 525 14.00 -14.90 -41.13
CA THR A 525 12.82 -14.12 -41.51
C THR A 525 12.10 -13.56 -40.29
N ALA A 526 11.37 -12.47 -40.49
CA ALA A 526 10.52 -11.85 -39.48
C ALA A 526 9.05 -12.05 -39.85
N THR A 527 8.22 -12.39 -38.86
CA THR A 527 6.77 -12.60 -39.01
C THR A 527 6.00 -11.53 -38.22
N GLU A 528 4.98 -10.92 -38.85
CA GLU A 528 4.08 -9.97 -38.18
C GLU A 528 3.41 -10.63 -36.97
N GLN A 529 3.31 -9.92 -35.84
CA GLN A 529 2.66 -10.39 -34.62
C GLN A 529 1.16 -10.06 -34.59
N LYS A 530 0.45 -10.73 -33.68
CA LYS A 530 -1.00 -10.61 -33.49
C LYS A 530 -1.45 -9.16 -33.33
N VAL A 531 -0.70 -8.34 -32.60
CA VAL A 531 -0.98 -6.90 -32.40
C VAL A 531 -1.12 -6.10 -33.70
N LEU A 532 -0.55 -6.53 -34.82
CA LEU A 532 -0.76 -5.84 -36.09
C LEU A 532 -2.11 -6.19 -36.73
N HIS A 533 -2.77 -7.27 -36.32
CA HIS A 533 -3.93 -7.85 -36.98
C HIS A 533 -5.21 -7.77 -36.14
N GLU A 534 -5.09 -7.98 -34.84
CA GLU A 534 -6.20 -8.08 -33.90
C GLU A 534 -5.74 -7.67 -32.49
N ARG A 535 -6.71 -7.32 -31.65
CA ARG A 535 -6.50 -6.92 -30.26
C ARG A 535 -5.74 -7.96 -29.43
N VAL A 536 -4.74 -7.50 -28.66
CA VAL A 536 -3.90 -8.35 -27.80
C VAL A 536 -4.19 -8.16 -26.32
N LEU A 537 -4.51 -6.94 -25.88
CA LEU A 537 -5.01 -6.60 -24.54
C LEU A 537 -6.53 -6.48 -24.58
N GLU A 538 -7.22 -7.59 -24.39
CA GLU A 538 -8.67 -7.65 -24.33
C GLU A 538 -9.09 -8.24 -22.99
N PRO A 539 -10.12 -7.68 -22.33
CA PRO A 539 -10.69 -8.28 -21.13
C PRO A 539 -11.02 -9.76 -21.34
N ARG A 540 -10.77 -10.58 -20.32
CA ARG A 540 -11.14 -12.00 -20.34
C ARG A 540 -12.66 -12.11 -20.54
N ARG A 541 -13.08 -12.72 -21.64
CA ARG A 541 -14.49 -13.05 -21.91
C ARG A 541 -14.72 -14.53 -21.73
N LEU A 542 -15.63 -14.86 -20.83
CA LEU A 542 -16.05 -16.24 -20.63
C LEU A 542 -16.88 -16.71 -21.85
N PRO A 543 -16.69 -17.96 -22.30
CA PRO A 543 -17.53 -18.52 -23.35
C PRO A 543 -19.03 -18.48 -23.01
N GLU A 544 -19.85 -18.30 -24.05
CA GLU A 544 -21.31 -18.34 -23.96
C GLU A 544 -21.88 -19.75 -24.16
N THR A 545 -21.02 -20.72 -24.48
CA THR A 545 -21.39 -22.11 -24.68
C THR A 545 -20.36 -23.04 -24.03
N ALA A 546 -20.82 -24.15 -23.48
CA ALA A 546 -19.99 -25.21 -22.91
C ALA A 546 -20.25 -26.54 -23.64
N LYS A 547 -19.20 -27.37 -23.76
CA LYS A 547 -19.31 -28.67 -24.44
C LYS A 547 -19.77 -29.79 -23.51
N THR A 548 -19.50 -29.67 -22.22
CA THR A 548 -19.81 -30.69 -21.20
C THR A 548 -20.51 -30.03 -20.01
N PRO A 549 -21.30 -30.79 -19.23
CA PRO A 549 -21.88 -30.31 -17.98
C PRO A 549 -20.82 -29.82 -16.98
N GLU A 550 -19.66 -30.48 -16.92
CA GLU A 550 -18.55 -30.07 -16.07
C GLU A 550 -17.98 -28.70 -16.47
N ASP A 551 -17.75 -28.46 -17.77
CA ASP A 551 -17.31 -27.17 -18.29
C ASP A 551 -18.38 -26.09 -18.02
N ALA A 552 -19.66 -26.44 -18.16
CA ALA A 552 -20.78 -25.53 -17.93
C ALA A 552 -20.89 -25.09 -16.47
N VAL A 553 -20.70 -26.02 -15.52
CA VAL A 553 -20.69 -25.71 -14.08
C VAL A 553 -19.52 -24.79 -13.76
N ALA A 554 -18.30 -25.11 -14.21
CA ALA A 554 -17.12 -24.29 -13.94
C ALA A 554 -17.26 -22.87 -14.52
N LEU A 555 -17.80 -22.76 -15.74
CA LEU A 555 -18.06 -21.46 -16.37
C LEU A 555 -19.18 -20.68 -15.69
N ALA A 556 -20.29 -21.32 -15.32
CA ALA A 556 -21.37 -20.66 -14.60
C ALA A 556 -20.89 -20.10 -13.26
N GLN A 557 -20.09 -20.87 -12.52
CA GLN A 557 -19.46 -20.38 -11.29
C GLN A 557 -18.59 -19.14 -11.52
N GLU A 558 -17.88 -19.08 -12.63
CA GLU A 558 -17.05 -17.93 -12.97
C GLU A 558 -17.92 -16.71 -13.36
N TRP A 559 -19.03 -16.91 -14.07
CA TRP A 559 -19.98 -15.86 -14.44
C TRP A 559 -20.68 -15.23 -13.23
N ASP A 560 -21.06 -16.05 -12.25
CA ASP A 560 -21.99 -15.66 -11.18
C ASP A 560 -21.26 -15.40 -9.84
N GLY A 561 -20.01 -14.93 -9.90
CA GLY A 561 -19.24 -14.51 -8.71
C GLY A 561 -18.91 -15.65 -7.73
N GLY A 562 -18.79 -16.87 -8.25
CA GLY A 562 -18.55 -18.09 -7.48
C GLY A 562 -19.82 -18.81 -7.03
N ARG A 563 -21.02 -18.23 -7.24
CA ARG A 563 -22.31 -18.92 -7.05
C ARG A 563 -22.61 -19.77 -8.28
N LEU A 564 -23.45 -20.80 -8.15
CA LEU A 564 -23.85 -21.61 -9.29
C LEU A 564 -25.32 -21.31 -9.62
N ASP A 565 -25.57 -20.66 -10.74
CA ASP A 565 -26.92 -20.48 -11.29
C ASP A 565 -27.22 -21.55 -12.35
N MET A 566 -28.24 -22.36 -12.12
CA MET A 566 -28.63 -23.41 -13.08
C MET A 566 -29.19 -22.82 -14.38
N THR A 567 -29.75 -21.62 -14.35
CA THR A 567 -30.18 -20.87 -15.53
C THR A 567 -28.99 -20.59 -16.45
N ARG A 568 -27.85 -20.20 -15.86
CA ARG A 568 -26.59 -19.98 -16.60
C ARG A 568 -26.07 -21.28 -17.19
N VAL A 569 -26.05 -22.36 -16.40
CA VAL A 569 -25.65 -23.69 -16.87
C VAL A 569 -26.51 -24.15 -18.05
N ALA A 570 -27.82 -23.96 -17.97
CA ALA A 570 -28.77 -24.30 -19.03
C ALA A 570 -28.49 -23.51 -20.31
N SER A 571 -28.26 -22.19 -20.18
CA SER A 571 -27.85 -21.33 -21.30
C SER A 571 -26.55 -21.79 -21.94
N LEU A 572 -25.53 -22.12 -21.14
CA LEU A 572 -24.22 -22.57 -21.63
C LEU A 572 -24.33 -23.92 -22.38
N LEU A 573 -25.22 -24.81 -21.95
CA LEU A 573 -25.47 -26.11 -22.60
C LEU A 573 -26.48 -26.04 -23.76
N GLY A 574 -27.18 -24.92 -23.93
CA GLY A 574 -28.23 -24.76 -24.94
C GLY A 574 -29.47 -25.63 -24.66
N VAL A 575 -29.82 -25.84 -23.39
CA VAL A 575 -30.97 -26.65 -22.94
C VAL A 575 -31.82 -25.88 -21.92
N ASP A 576 -32.96 -26.43 -21.51
CA ASP A 576 -33.75 -25.87 -20.40
C ASP A 576 -33.15 -26.25 -19.02
N GLU A 577 -33.55 -25.54 -17.96
CA GLU A 577 -33.02 -25.73 -16.59
C GLU A 577 -33.23 -27.15 -16.04
N ASN A 578 -34.35 -27.81 -16.36
CA ASN A 578 -34.61 -29.16 -15.86
C ASN A 578 -33.72 -30.18 -16.55
N GLU A 579 -33.49 -30.03 -17.85
CA GLU A 579 -32.51 -30.83 -18.58
C GLU A 579 -31.07 -30.54 -18.13
N ALA A 580 -30.72 -29.29 -17.87
CA ALA A 580 -29.42 -28.91 -17.32
C ALA A 580 -29.16 -29.56 -15.96
N ALA A 581 -30.11 -29.47 -15.03
CA ALA A 581 -30.02 -30.11 -13.72
C ALA A 581 -29.87 -31.64 -13.82
N ARG A 582 -30.61 -32.28 -14.74
CA ARG A 582 -30.47 -33.73 -15.00
C ARG A 582 -29.09 -34.09 -15.55
N ARG A 583 -28.54 -33.29 -16.46
CA ARG A 583 -27.20 -33.50 -17.04
C ARG A 583 -26.08 -33.24 -16.04
N CYS A 584 -26.25 -32.25 -15.16
CA CYS A 584 -25.32 -32.01 -14.05
C CYS A 584 -25.32 -33.19 -13.08
N GLY A 585 -26.48 -33.81 -12.83
CA GLY A 585 -26.58 -35.03 -12.02
C GLY A 585 -25.94 -34.85 -10.64
N HIS A 586 -24.80 -35.51 -10.40
CA HIS A 586 -24.07 -35.46 -9.13
C HIS A 586 -22.99 -34.36 -9.07
N LEU A 587 -22.84 -33.56 -10.13
CA LEU A 587 -21.86 -32.47 -10.21
C LEU A 587 -22.26 -31.24 -9.37
N ALA A 588 -23.56 -31.10 -9.06
CA ALA A 588 -24.09 -30.00 -8.26
C ALA A 588 -25.32 -30.47 -7.46
N PHE A 589 -25.58 -29.80 -6.33
CA PHE A 589 -26.69 -30.08 -5.43
C PHE A 589 -27.43 -28.79 -5.07
N ARG A 590 -28.74 -28.87 -4.83
CA ARG A 590 -29.48 -27.75 -4.23
C ARG A 590 -29.23 -27.70 -2.74
N ASP A 591 -28.84 -26.55 -2.21
CA ASP A 591 -28.60 -26.39 -0.77
C ASP A 591 -29.87 -25.89 -0.05
N PRO A 592 -30.51 -26.71 0.82
CA PRO A 592 -31.66 -26.27 1.60
C PRO A 592 -31.31 -25.15 2.59
N ALA A 593 -30.04 -24.99 2.99
CA ALA A 593 -29.60 -23.90 3.85
C ALA A 593 -29.60 -22.54 3.14
N GLN A 594 -29.53 -22.55 1.81
CA GLN A 594 -29.45 -21.35 0.96
C GLN A 594 -30.70 -21.21 0.10
N ASN A 595 -31.89 -21.43 0.67
CA ASN A 595 -33.17 -21.29 -0.04
C ASN A 595 -33.23 -22.07 -1.38
N GLY A 596 -32.50 -23.19 -1.49
CA GLY A 596 -32.46 -24.02 -2.69
C GLY A 596 -31.50 -23.56 -3.81
N PHE A 597 -30.61 -22.59 -3.54
CA PHE A 597 -29.51 -22.26 -4.47
C PHE A 597 -28.63 -23.49 -4.76
N TRP A 598 -28.05 -23.53 -5.96
CA TRP A 598 -27.19 -24.65 -6.34
C TRP A 598 -25.75 -24.43 -5.84
N GLU A 599 -25.13 -25.51 -5.41
CA GLU A 599 -23.71 -25.59 -5.10
C GLU A 599 -23.04 -26.71 -5.89
N PRO A 600 -21.79 -26.52 -6.35
CA PRO A 600 -21.03 -27.62 -6.95
C PRO A 600 -20.71 -28.70 -5.91
N ARG A 601 -20.59 -29.95 -6.37
CA ARG A 601 -20.34 -31.14 -5.53
C ARG A 601 -19.20 -30.94 -4.52
N HIS A 602 -18.08 -30.40 -4.97
CA HIS A 602 -16.87 -30.26 -4.15
C HIS A 602 -17.06 -29.28 -2.97
N ARG A 603 -17.96 -28.29 -3.09
CA ARG A 603 -18.32 -27.39 -1.98
C ARG A 603 -19.41 -27.99 -1.11
N TYR A 604 -20.48 -28.48 -1.73
CA TYR A 604 -21.63 -29.01 -1.00
C TYR A 604 -21.25 -30.16 -0.07
N LEU A 605 -20.44 -31.11 -0.56
CA LEU A 605 -20.00 -32.30 0.20
C LEU A 605 -18.74 -32.07 1.05
N SER A 606 -18.39 -30.81 1.32
CA SER A 606 -17.23 -30.41 2.14
C SER A 606 -17.63 -29.39 3.20
N GLY A 607 -16.70 -29.03 4.09
CA GLY A 607 -16.98 -28.18 5.25
C GLY A 607 -17.76 -28.95 6.31
N ASN A 608 -18.66 -28.29 7.06
CA ASN A 608 -19.47 -28.92 8.11
C ASN A 608 -20.56 -29.85 7.52
N VAL A 609 -20.20 -31.08 7.19
CA VAL A 609 -21.12 -32.04 6.53
C VAL A 609 -22.19 -32.60 7.46
N ARG A 610 -22.00 -32.53 8.77
CA ARG A 610 -23.01 -32.97 9.76
C ARG A 610 -24.18 -32.01 9.79
N GLU A 611 -23.89 -30.71 9.89
CA GLU A 611 -24.89 -29.65 9.81
C GLU A 611 -25.65 -29.68 8.48
N LYS A 612 -24.93 -29.81 7.36
CA LYS A 612 -25.54 -29.97 6.04
C LYS A 612 -26.43 -31.21 5.94
N LEU A 613 -26.04 -32.34 6.54
CA LEU A 613 -26.86 -33.56 6.54
C LEU A 613 -28.13 -33.39 7.37
N ALA A 614 -28.06 -32.73 8.52
CA ALA A 614 -29.24 -32.44 9.35
C ALA A 614 -30.23 -31.55 8.60
N LEU A 615 -29.74 -30.50 7.92
CA LEU A 615 -30.56 -29.62 7.09
C LEU A 615 -31.12 -30.36 5.87
N ALA A 616 -30.33 -31.20 5.20
CA ALA A 616 -30.79 -32.02 4.07
C ALA A 616 -31.88 -33.02 4.48
N ARG A 617 -31.80 -33.64 5.65
CA ARG A 617 -32.84 -34.54 6.17
C ARG A 617 -34.14 -33.80 6.49
N THR A 618 -34.03 -32.62 7.09
CA THR A 618 -35.19 -31.75 7.36
C THR A 618 -35.83 -31.31 6.05
N GLY A 619 -35.03 -30.82 5.09
CA GLY A 619 -35.49 -30.43 3.76
C GLY A 619 -36.11 -31.60 2.99
N ALA A 620 -35.56 -32.81 3.08
CA ALA A 620 -36.10 -34.00 2.42
C ALA A 620 -37.45 -34.46 2.98
N ALA A 621 -37.76 -34.13 4.24
CA ALA A 621 -39.07 -34.38 4.83
C ALA A 621 -40.15 -33.46 4.24
N GLU A 622 -39.77 -32.27 3.77
CA GLU A 622 -40.67 -31.27 3.18
C GLU A 622 -40.71 -31.34 1.64
N ASP A 623 -39.56 -31.53 1.00
CA ASP A 623 -39.39 -31.70 -0.45
C ASP A 623 -38.52 -32.95 -0.74
N PRO A 624 -39.12 -34.04 -1.27
CA PRO A 624 -38.41 -35.27 -1.61
C PRO A 624 -37.24 -35.10 -2.59
N SER A 625 -37.14 -33.98 -3.31
CA SER A 625 -36.03 -33.69 -4.22
C SER A 625 -34.66 -33.69 -3.50
N TYR A 626 -34.62 -33.39 -2.20
CA TYR A 626 -33.40 -33.42 -1.38
C TYR A 626 -32.95 -34.83 -0.94
N THR A 627 -33.67 -35.89 -1.29
CA THR A 627 -33.26 -37.28 -0.96
C THR A 627 -31.89 -37.63 -1.53
N VAL A 628 -31.55 -37.06 -2.70
CA VAL A 628 -30.22 -37.23 -3.33
C VAL A 628 -29.12 -36.58 -2.49
N ASN A 629 -29.40 -35.45 -1.84
CA ASN A 629 -28.48 -34.76 -0.96
C ASN A 629 -28.18 -35.58 0.29
N VAL A 630 -29.23 -36.11 0.94
CA VAL A 630 -29.09 -37.00 2.11
C VAL A 630 -28.20 -38.18 1.77
N SER A 631 -28.50 -38.86 0.67
CA SER A 631 -27.74 -40.04 0.20
C SER A 631 -26.27 -39.70 -0.09
N ALA A 632 -25.98 -38.50 -0.59
CA ALA A 632 -24.62 -38.07 -0.88
C ALA A 632 -23.85 -37.66 0.39
N LEU A 633 -24.50 -36.92 1.30
CA LEU A 633 -23.92 -36.44 2.55
C LEU A 633 -23.68 -37.59 3.54
N GLU A 634 -24.51 -38.62 3.56
CA GLU A 634 -24.31 -39.82 4.39
C GLU A 634 -23.02 -40.56 4.04
N ARG A 635 -22.60 -40.54 2.76
CA ARG A 635 -21.38 -41.22 2.29
C ARG A 635 -20.09 -40.50 2.68
N VAL A 636 -20.17 -39.20 2.96
CA VAL A 636 -18.99 -38.38 3.29
C VAL A 636 -18.90 -38.07 4.79
N GLN A 637 -19.78 -38.63 5.62
CA GLN A 637 -19.70 -38.43 7.06
C GLN A 637 -18.38 -38.99 7.61
N PRO A 638 -17.61 -38.19 8.36
CA PRO A 638 -16.43 -38.69 9.05
C PRO A 638 -16.87 -39.67 10.15
N GLN A 639 -16.05 -40.68 10.40
CA GLN A 639 -16.28 -41.62 11.49
C GLN A 639 -16.10 -40.92 12.85
N ASP A 640 -17.04 -41.10 13.78
CA ASP A 640 -16.93 -40.54 15.13
C ASP A 640 -15.64 -40.98 15.82
N LEU A 641 -14.94 -40.00 16.42
CA LEU A 641 -13.79 -40.23 17.27
C LEU A 641 -14.28 -40.66 18.65
N ASN A 642 -13.64 -41.68 19.20
CA ASN A 642 -13.90 -42.11 20.56
C ASN A 642 -13.24 -41.14 21.57
N PRO A 643 -13.71 -41.08 22.84
CA PRO A 643 -13.09 -40.24 23.88
C PRO A 643 -11.56 -40.40 23.99
N ALA A 644 -11.04 -41.62 23.79
CA ALA A 644 -9.60 -41.91 23.85
C ALA A 644 -8.77 -41.30 22.70
N GLU A 645 -9.42 -40.89 21.61
CA GLU A 645 -8.79 -40.28 20.43
C GLU A 645 -8.82 -38.74 20.49
N ILE A 646 -9.45 -38.17 21.54
CA ILE A 646 -9.66 -36.73 21.68
C ILE A 646 -8.75 -36.17 22.78
N LYS A 647 -8.04 -35.08 22.46
CA LYS A 647 -7.19 -34.38 23.43
C LYS A 647 -7.90 -33.13 23.98
N ALA A 648 -8.55 -33.27 25.13
CA ALA A 648 -9.20 -32.18 25.85
C ALA A 648 -8.20 -31.37 26.70
N ARG A 649 -7.40 -30.51 26.07
CA ARG A 649 -6.47 -29.62 26.80
C ARG A 649 -7.24 -28.63 27.68
N CYS A 650 -6.78 -28.39 28.90
CA CYS A 650 -7.31 -27.34 29.76
C CYS A 650 -7.15 -25.96 29.09
N GLY A 651 -8.26 -25.20 28.94
CA GLY A 651 -8.31 -23.95 28.19
C GLY A 651 -8.72 -24.10 26.72
N ALA A 652 -9.14 -25.31 26.29
CA ALA A 652 -9.77 -25.48 25.00
C ALA A 652 -11.17 -24.84 24.97
N PRO A 653 -11.47 -23.93 24.04
CA PRO A 653 -12.69 -23.12 24.05
C PRO A 653 -13.97 -23.90 23.72
N TRP A 654 -13.86 -25.13 23.23
CA TRP A 654 -15.00 -26.00 22.94
C TRP A 654 -15.52 -26.76 24.16
N ILE A 655 -14.74 -26.80 25.22
CA ILE A 655 -15.13 -27.44 26.47
C ILE A 655 -16.05 -26.46 27.22
N PRO A 656 -17.26 -26.87 27.62
CA PRO A 656 -18.19 -26.01 28.33
C PRO A 656 -17.58 -25.43 29.61
N VAL A 657 -17.95 -24.19 29.93
CA VAL A 657 -17.40 -23.45 31.08
C VAL A 657 -17.71 -24.16 32.40
N GLU A 658 -18.84 -24.86 32.44
CA GLU A 658 -19.32 -25.66 33.56
C GLU A 658 -18.34 -26.79 33.93
N ASP A 659 -17.63 -27.36 32.95
CA ASP A 659 -16.64 -28.41 33.18
C ASP A 659 -15.38 -27.85 33.84
N TYR A 660 -14.94 -26.64 33.50
CA TYR A 660 -13.85 -25.95 34.20
C TYR A 660 -14.23 -25.58 35.64
N GLN A 661 -15.47 -25.17 35.87
CA GLN A 661 -15.98 -24.92 37.21
C GLN A 661 -16.06 -26.21 38.03
N ALA A 662 -16.58 -27.29 37.44
CA ALA A 662 -16.66 -28.59 38.10
C ALA A 662 -15.27 -29.16 38.43
N PHE A 663 -14.27 -28.89 37.60
CA PHE A 663 -12.88 -29.24 37.89
C PHE A 663 -12.33 -28.46 39.09
N LEU A 664 -12.52 -27.14 39.15
CA LEU A 664 -12.09 -26.35 40.30
C LEU A 664 -12.77 -26.80 41.60
N LYS A 665 -14.05 -27.18 41.54
CA LYS A 665 -14.74 -27.82 42.67
C LYS A 665 -14.10 -29.14 43.06
N HIS A 666 -13.74 -29.98 42.09
CA HIS A 666 -13.03 -31.24 42.34
C HIS A 666 -11.68 -31.03 43.03
N LEU A 667 -10.97 -29.94 42.72
CA LEU A 667 -9.73 -29.57 43.41
C LEU A 667 -9.95 -29.05 44.84
N GLY A 668 -11.20 -28.75 45.23
CA GLY A 668 -11.57 -28.25 46.57
C GLY A 668 -12.10 -26.81 46.61
N PHE A 669 -12.27 -26.16 45.46
CA PHE A 669 -12.78 -24.77 45.36
C PHE A 669 -14.30 -24.73 45.10
N GLU A 670 -15.10 -24.99 46.13
CA GLU A 670 -16.57 -25.13 46.04
C GLU A 670 -17.31 -23.91 45.44
N HIS A 671 -16.76 -22.70 45.64
CA HIS A 671 -17.34 -21.45 45.18
C HIS A 671 -16.61 -20.83 43.96
N ALA A 672 -15.83 -21.63 43.24
CA ALA A 672 -15.14 -21.14 42.05
C ALA A 672 -16.09 -20.91 40.87
N GLU A 673 -15.88 -19.78 40.19
CA GLU A 673 -16.57 -19.42 38.95
C GLU A 673 -15.55 -19.23 37.83
N VAL A 674 -15.88 -19.70 36.64
CA VAL A 674 -15.10 -19.50 35.41
C VAL A 674 -16.03 -18.81 34.42
N ARG A 675 -15.50 -17.86 33.64
CA ARG A 675 -16.24 -17.19 32.56
C ARG A 675 -15.35 -17.09 31.32
N HIS A 676 -15.96 -17.20 30.15
CA HIS A 676 -15.30 -17.07 28.86
C HIS A 676 -16.12 -16.13 27.95
N ALA A 677 -15.45 -15.12 27.38
CA ALA A 677 -16.07 -14.13 26.50
C ALA A 677 -15.60 -14.25 25.04
N GLY A 678 -14.99 -15.38 24.67
CA GLY A 678 -14.42 -15.61 23.33
C GLY A 678 -12.91 -15.34 23.25
N GLY A 679 -12.23 -16.02 22.31
CA GLY A 679 -10.77 -15.89 22.12
C GLY A 679 -9.98 -16.25 23.39
N THR A 680 -9.04 -15.38 23.80
CA THR A 680 -8.21 -15.52 25.01
C THR A 680 -8.82 -14.84 26.25
N MET A 681 -10.05 -14.33 26.17
CA MET A 681 -10.70 -13.60 27.27
C MET A 681 -11.35 -14.57 28.27
N TRP A 682 -10.56 -14.94 29.27
CA TRP A 682 -10.97 -15.79 30.40
C TRP A 682 -10.96 -15.01 31.70
N GLU A 683 -11.85 -15.40 32.61
CA GLU A 683 -11.89 -14.96 33.99
C GLU A 683 -12.10 -16.16 34.93
N VAL A 684 -11.37 -16.17 36.05
CA VAL A 684 -11.53 -17.17 37.12
C VAL A 684 -11.69 -16.43 38.44
N ARG A 685 -12.68 -16.82 39.25
CA ARG A 685 -12.96 -16.24 40.57
C ARG A 685 -13.10 -17.35 41.62
N GLY A 686 -12.86 -17.00 42.88
CA GLY A 686 -13.13 -17.89 44.02
C GLY A 686 -12.03 -18.91 44.36
N ALA A 687 -10.86 -18.86 43.70
CA ALA A 687 -9.74 -19.80 43.91
C ALA A 687 -8.42 -19.12 44.32
N HIS A 688 -8.47 -18.01 45.08
CA HIS A 688 -7.30 -17.17 45.41
C HIS A 688 -6.93 -17.10 46.91
N VAL A 689 -7.76 -17.69 47.80
CA VAL A 689 -7.60 -17.63 49.27
C VAL A 689 -7.51 -19.04 49.86
N GLY A 690 -6.75 -19.17 50.94
CA GLY A 690 -6.58 -20.42 51.69
C GLY A 690 -5.33 -21.22 51.28
N ASP A 691 -4.97 -22.19 52.10
CA ASP A 691 -3.76 -23.01 51.91
C ASP A 691 -3.81 -23.82 50.61
N LEU A 692 -5.01 -24.27 50.25
CA LEU A 692 -5.27 -25.00 49.01
C LEU A 692 -4.96 -24.14 47.77
N ALA A 693 -5.27 -22.83 47.80
CA ALA A 693 -4.99 -21.88 46.71
C ALA A 693 -3.52 -21.41 46.66
N ARG A 694 -2.83 -21.34 47.80
CA ARG A 694 -1.52 -20.68 47.93
C ARG A 694 -0.35 -21.63 48.20
N SER A 695 -0.62 -22.93 48.39
CA SER A 695 0.40 -23.94 48.67
C SER A 695 0.17 -25.24 47.92
N GLU A 696 -1.05 -25.76 47.91
CA GLU A 696 -1.34 -27.07 47.30
C GLU A 696 -1.44 -26.97 45.77
N TRP A 697 -2.30 -26.08 45.26
CA TRP A 697 -2.50 -25.84 43.83
C TRP A 697 -1.93 -24.51 43.34
N GLY A 698 -1.21 -23.77 44.20
CA GLY A 698 -0.55 -22.51 43.85
C GLY A 698 0.65 -22.22 44.73
N THR A 699 1.15 -20.99 44.65
CA THR A 699 2.21 -20.44 45.51
C THR A 699 1.71 -19.16 46.22
N ALA A 700 2.50 -18.65 47.15
CA ALA A 700 2.19 -17.41 47.85
C ALA A 700 2.11 -16.20 46.88
N GLU A 701 2.91 -16.20 45.82
CA GLU A 701 3.05 -15.14 44.82
C GLU A 701 2.13 -15.32 43.59
N ARG A 702 1.65 -16.55 43.35
CA ARG A 702 0.75 -16.91 42.25
C ARG A 702 -0.27 -17.93 42.74
N SER A 703 -1.49 -17.49 43.00
CA SER A 703 -2.56 -18.35 43.50
C SER A 703 -3.03 -19.36 42.46
N ALA A 704 -3.75 -20.41 42.88
CA ALA A 704 -4.38 -21.37 41.98
C ALA A 704 -5.29 -20.69 40.93
N GLN A 705 -5.98 -19.60 41.30
CA GLN A 705 -6.73 -18.76 40.36
C GLN A 705 -5.83 -18.15 39.26
N ASP A 706 -4.69 -17.57 39.63
CA ASP A 706 -3.75 -16.94 38.68
C ASP A 706 -3.12 -17.95 37.73
N LEU A 707 -2.78 -19.13 38.26
CA LEU A 707 -2.23 -20.23 37.48
C LEU A 707 -3.28 -20.84 36.56
N MET A 708 -4.49 -21.08 37.05
CA MET A 708 -5.61 -21.57 36.23
C MET A 708 -5.93 -20.59 35.11
N LEU A 709 -6.00 -19.28 35.41
CA LEU A 709 -6.20 -18.25 34.39
C LEU A 709 -5.08 -18.25 33.34
N SER A 710 -3.82 -18.43 33.76
CA SER A 710 -2.68 -18.51 32.84
C SER A 710 -2.74 -19.75 31.94
N ILE A 711 -3.20 -20.89 32.48
CA ILE A 711 -3.42 -22.14 31.74
C ILE A 711 -4.56 -21.96 30.72
N LEU A 712 -5.69 -21.40 31.14
CA LEU A 712 -6.85 -21.15 30.27
C LEU A 712 -6.50 -20.22 29.08
N ARG A 713 -5.61 -19.25 29.31
CA ARG A 713 -5.08 -18.34 28.28
C ARG A 713 -3.99 -18.95 27.40
N GLN A 714 -3.58 -20.20 27.66
CA GLN A 714 -2.43 -20.86 27.03
C GLN A 714 -1.12 -20.05 27.16
N ALA A 715 -0.99 -19.32 28.27
CA ALA A 715 0.13 -18.41 28.56
C ALA A 715 1.08 -18.96 29.65
N ASP A 716 1.04 -20.26 29.90
CA ASP A 716 1.81 -20.95 30.94
C ASP A 716 3.33 -20.78 30.77
N SER A 717 3.83 -20.78 29.54
CA SER A 717 5.24 -20.51 29.23
C SER A 717 5.72 -19.11 29.68
N THR A 718 4.80 -18.17 29.81
CA THR A 718 5.06 -16.78 30.22
C THR A 718 4.88 -16.53 31.72
N ILE A 719 4.49 -17.55 32.50
CA ILE A 719 4.40 -17.44 33.96
C ILE A 719 5.77 -17.05 34.51
N GLN A 720 5.83 -15.86 35.11
CA GLN A 720 6.99 -15.30 35.80
C GLN A 720 6.56 -14.61 37.09
N VAL A 721 7.40 -14.72 38.12
CA VAL A 721 7.29 -13.98 39.36
C VAL A 721 8.40 -12.94 39.39
N THR A 722 8.05 -11.66 39.57
CA THR A 722 8.99 -10.54 39.55
C THR A 722 9.03 -9.82 40.90
N TYR A 723 10.17 -9.23 41.24
CA TYR A 723 10.34 -8.36 42.40
C TYR A 723 11.04 -7.06 41.97
N ARG A 724 10.86 -5.97 42.72
CA ARG A 724 11.65 -4.74 42.52
C ARG A 724 12.91 -4.79 43.36
N ASP A 725 14.04 -4.46 42.75
CA ASP A 725 15.30 -4.26 43.46
C ASP A 725 15.37 -2.86 44.10
N ASN A 726 16.43 -2.62 44.88
CA ASN A 726 16.62 -1.39 45.64
C ASN A 726 16.88 -0.15 44.74
N GLU A 727 17.11 -0.34 43.44
CA GLU A 727 17.29 0.71 42.44
C GLU A 727 15.98 1.02 41.69
N GLY A 728 14.88 0.35 42.05
CA GLY A 728 13.58 0.50 41.40
C GLY A 728 13.41 -0.35 40.13
N ASN A 729 14.39 -1.18 39.77
CA ASN A 729 14.33 -2.03 38.59
C ASN A 729 13.56 -3.33 38.89
N THR A 730 12.77 -3.80 37.92
CA THR A 730 12.02 -5.05 38.05
C THR A 730 12.89 -6.23 37.61
N ARG A 731 13.11 -7.22 38.49
CA ARG A 731 13.87 -8.44 38.20
C ARG A 731 13.01 -9.69 38.38
N VAL A 732 13.34 -10.75 37.64
CA VAL A 732 12.65 -12.05 37.71
C VAL A 732 13.20 -12.88 38.88
N ASN A 733 12.31 -13.39 39.73
CA ASN A 733 12.64 -14.39 40.75
C ASN A 733 12.54 -15.78 40.12
N GLN A 734 13.68 -16.37 39.76
CA GLN A 734 13.72 -17.66 39.06
C GLN A 734 13.15 -18.81 39.90
N VAL A 735 13.47 -18.86 41.20
CA VAL A 735 13.01 -19.94 42.09
C VAL A 735 11.49 -19.92 42.26
N ALA A 736 10.91 -18.73 42.51
CA ALA A 736 9.46 -18.59 42.63
C ALA A 736 8.74 -18.83 41.28
N THR A 737 9.37 -18.44 40.17
CA THR A 737 8.87 -18.71 38.82
C THR A 737 8.82 -20.20 38.52
N ASP A 738 9.88 -20.96 38.85
CA ASP A 738 9.94 -22.39 38.62
C ASP A 738 8.92 -23.15 39.49
N ALA A 739 8.74 -22.73 40.75
CA ALA A 739 7.70 -23.27 41.64
C ALA A 739 6.28 -23.03 41.10
N ALA A 740 5.99 -21.82 40.60
CA ALA A 740 4.70 -21.49 40.00
C ALA A 740 4.43 -22.30 38.72
N ARG A 741 5.44 -22.50 37.86
CA ARG A 741 5.36 -23.33 36.66
C ARG A 741 5.12 -24.80 36.99
N GLU A 742 5.75 -25.30 38.04
CA GLU A 742 5.53 -26.67 38.52
C GLU A 742 4.11 -26.88 39.02
N LYS A 743 3.54 -25.93 39.79
CA LYS A 743 2.12 -25.99 40.17
C LYS A 743 1.18 -25.95 38.97
N ALA A 744 1.48 -25.13 37.97
CA ALA A 744 0.71 -25.12 36.72
C ALA A 744 0.82 -26.46 35.94
N ARG A 745 1.96 -27.16 36.03
CA ARG A 745 2.10 -28.53 35.49
C ARG A 745 1.18 -29.52 36.23
N LEU A 746 1.18 -29.50 37.57
CA LEU A 746 0.33 -30.39 38.38
C LEU A 746 -1.17 -30.17 38.12
N ILE A 747 -1.61 -28.91 38.00
CA ILE A 747 -3.01 -28.60 37.65
C ILE A 747 -3.40 -29.25 36.31
N ARG A 748 -2.50 -29.24 35.32
CA ARG A 748 -2.76 -29.87 34.01
C ARG A 748 -2.84 -31.39 34.09
N GLU A 749 -1.96 -32.01 34.86
CA GLU A 749 -1.99 -33.46 35.06
C GLU A 749 -3.28 -33.89 35.74
N ALA A 750 -3.69 -33.18 36.79
CA ALA A 750 -4.97 -33.42 37.44
C ALA A 750 -6.17 -33.20 36.50
N TRP A 751 -6.10 -32.21 35.61
CA TRP A 751 -7.12 -31.99 34.58
C TRP A 751 -7.21 -33.15 33.59
N ASP A 752 -6.06 -33.58 33.05
CA ASP A 752 -5.99 -34.65 32.04
C ASP A 752 -6.55 -35.98 32.59
N ASP A 753 -6.27 -36.28 33.86
CA ASP A 753 -6.83 -37.44 34.56
C ASP A 753 -8.34 -37.28 34.84
N TRP A 754 -8.76 -36.09 35.28
CA TRP A 754 -10.14 -35.85 35.69
C TRP A 754 -11.11 -35.80 34.51
N ILE A 755 -10.77 -35.10 33.41
CA ILE A 755 -11.72 -34.74 32.36
C ILE A 755 -12.40 -35.97 31.72
N TRP A 756 -11.66 -37.08 31.58
CA TRP A 756 -12.15 -38.34 30.99
C TRP A 756 -12.54 -39.44 32.01
N ALA A 757 -12.42 -39.17 33.32
CA ALA A 757 -12.69 -40.19 34.34
C ALA A 757 -14.18 -40.55 34.47
N ASP A 758 -15.07 -39.60 34.21
CA ASP A 758 -16.51 -39.81 34.25
C ASP A 758 -17.05 -40.20 32.87
N LYS A 759 -17.82 -41.29 32.82
CA LYS A 759 -18.34 -41.85 31.56
C LYS A 759 -19.31 -40.89 30.86
N ALA A 760 -20.24 -40.29 31.60
CA ALA A 760 -21.26 -39.42 31.02
C ALA A 760 -20.65 -38.11 30.50
N ARG A 761 -19.69 -37.52 31.24
CA ARG A 761 -18.89 -36.38 30.78
C ARG A 761 -18.07 -36.72 29.55
N SER A 762 -17.42 -37.88 29.53
CA SER A 762 -16.59 -38.32 28.42
C SER A 762 -17.38 -38.49 27.12
N GLU A 763 -18.54 -39.16 27.19
CA GLU A 763 -19.44 -39.33 26.04
C GLU A 763 -19.94 -37.97 25.54
N ARG A 764 -20.45 -37.10 26.43
CA ARG A 764 -20.90 -35.75 26.06
C ARG A 764 -19.80 -34.90 25.42
N LEU A 765 -18.59 -34.91 25.97
CA LEU A 765 -17.47 -34.15 25.41
C LEU A 765 -17.00 -34.71 24.07
N ALA A 766 -17.06 -36.03 23.89
CA ALA A 766 -16.78 -36.65 22.59
C ALA A 766 -17.83 -36.25 21.55
N ASP A 767 -19.12 -36.21 21.92
CA ASP A 767 -20.19 -35.76 21.03
C ASP A 767 -19.98 -34.29 20.62
N ILE A 768 -19.76 -33.39 21.60
CA ILE A 768 -19.47 -31.97 21.33
C ILE A 768 -18.26 -31.82 20.40
N TYR A 769 -17.18 -32.57 20.64
CA TYR A 769 -15.99 -32.52 19.80
C TYR A 769 -16.27 -33.02 18.38
N ASN A 770 -17.03 -34.12 18.26
CA ASN A 770 -17.34 -34.70 16.96
C ASN A 770 -18.27 -33.79 16.13
N GLU A 771 -19.25 -33.16 16.77
CA GLU A 771 -20.15 -32.20 16.13
C GLU A 771 -19.44 -30.90 15.74
N THR A 772 -18.49 -30.44 16.56
CA THR A 772 -17.81 -29.14 16.35
C THR A 772 -16.60 -29.26 15.41
N PHE A 773 -15.77 -30.30 15.55
CA PHE A 773 -14.50 -30.42 14.82
C PHE A 773 -14.45 -31.63 13.89
N ASN A 774 -14.96 -32.80 14.30
CA ASN A 774 -15.06 -33.97 13.43
C ASN A 774 -16.30 -33.91 12.52
N ALA A 775 -16.54 -32.73 11.97
CA ALA A 775 -17.59 -32.45 11.02
C ALA A 775 -17.04 -31.84 9.72
N LEU A 776 -15.75 -31.46 9.71
CA LEU A 776 -15.10 -30.79 8.60
C LEU A 776 -14.50 -31.80 7.60
N VAL A 777 -15.10 -31.88 6.41
CA VAL A 777 -14.60 -32.71 5.30
C VAL A 777 -13.91 -31.82 4.27
N MET A 778 -12.75 -32.26 3.79
CA MET A 778 -12.01 -31.57 2.73
C MET A 778 -12.71 -31.73 1.37
N PRO A 779 -12.67 -30.73 0.48
CA PRO A 779 -13.20 -30.86 -0.88
C PRO A 779 -12.61 -32.07 -1.62
N ASP A 780 -13.47 -32.86 -2.25
CA ASP A 780 -13.12 -34.01 -3.09
C ASP A 780 -13.37 -33.72 -4.57
N TYR A 781 -12.47 -34.18 -5.43
CA TYR A 781 -12.50 -33.96 -6.88
C TYR A 781 -12.43 -35.29 -7.63
N ASP A 782 -13.23 -35.42 -8.68
CA ASP A 782 -13.28 -36.66 -9.47
C ASP A 782 -11.89 -37.00 -10.06
N THR A 783 -11.51 -38.27 -9.92
CA THR A 783 -10.22 -38.82 -10.36
C THR A 783 -10.29 -39.50 -11.73
N SER A 784 -11.49 -39.59 -12.32
CA SER A 784 -11.71 -40.19 -13.64
C SER A 784 -10.84 -39.55 -14.74
N PRO A 785 -10.40 -40.31 -15.76
CA PRO A 785 -9.55 -39.77 -16.81
C PRO A 785 -10.16 -38.55 -17.52
N LEU A 786 -9.38 -37.48 -17.66
CA LEU A 786 -9.75 -36.31 -18.47
C LEU A 786 -9.44 -36.56 -19.95
N GLN A 787 -10.31 -36.05 -20.83
CA GLN A 787 -9.94 -35.89 -22.23
C GLN A 787 -9.12 -34.60 -22.35
N LEU A 788 -7.89 -34.70 -22.86
CA LEU A 788 -6.95 -33.58 -22.98
C LEU A 788 -6.69 -33.27 -24.47
N PRO A 789 -7.52 -32.44 -25.13
CA PRO A 789 -7.38 -32.17 -26.55
C PRO A 789 -6.03 -31.54 -26.88
N GLY A 790 -5.35 -32.07 -27.89
CA GLY A 790 -4.05 -31.57 -28.33
C GLY A 790 -2.86 -32.06 -27.49
N SER A 791 -3.10 -32.88 -26.47
CA SER A 791 -2.02 -33.63 -25.82
C SER A 791 -1.50 -34.73 -26.74
N SER A 792 -0.28 -35.21 -26.48
CA SER A 792 0.21 -36.50 -26.99
C SER A 792 -0.57 -37.67 -26.34
N ASP A 793 -0.12 -38.91 -26.53
CA ASP A 793 -0.67 -40.12 -25.86
C ASP A 793 -0.43 -40.15 -24.32
N TRP A 794 -0.20 -38.98 -23.71
CA TRP A 794 0.06 -38.81 -22.30
C TRP A 794 -1.21 -39.06 -21.47
N THR A 795 -1.14 -40.02 -20.54
CA THR A 795 -2.25 -40.33 -19.64
C THR A 795 -1.98 -39.79 -18.24
N MET A 796 -2.85 -38.92 -17.74
CA MET A 796 -2.77 -38.38 -16.38
C MET A 796 -3.17 -39.43 -15.34
N ARG A 797 -2.44 -39.48 -14.22
CA ARG A 797 -2.76 -40.33 -13.07
C ARG A 797 -4.04 -39.83 -12.36
N PRO A 798 -4.74 -40.70 -11.60
CA PRO A 798 -6.00 -40.35 -10.93
C PRO A 798 -5.94 -39.04 -10.11
N HIS A 799 -4.88 -38.86 -9.31
CA HIS A 799 -4.70 -37.63 -8.51
C HIS A 799 -4.38 -36.40 -9.36
N GLN A 800 -3.78 -36.57 -10.54
CA GLN A 800 -3.51 -35.46 -11.46
C GLN A 800 -4.80 -35.01 -12.15
N ASN A 801 -5.70 -35.94 -12.49
CA ASN A 801 -7.03 -35.59 -13.00
C ASN A 801 -7.83 -34.79 -11.98
N ALA A 802 -7.85 -35.25 -10.72
CA ALA A 802 -8.51 -34.53 -9.62
C ALA A 802 -7.91 -33.12 -9.41
N ALA A 803 -6.59 -33.00 -9.45
CA ALA A 803 -5.93 -31.71 -9.32
C ALA A 803 -6.22 -30.75 -10.49
N ILE A 804 -6.29 -31.24 -11.73
CA ILE A 804 -6.69 -30.41 -12.88
C ILE A 804 -8.15 -29.94 -12.72
N ARG A 805 -9.07 -30.82 -12.30
CA ARG A 805 -10.46 -30.42 -12.00
C ARG A 805 -10.55 -29.39 -10.88
N ARG A 806 -9.70 -29.50 -9.86
CA ARG A 806 -9.58 -28.50 -8.80
C ARG A 806 -9.17 -27.14 -9.35
N ILE A 807 -8.14 -27.09 -10.21
CA ILE A 807 -7.69 -25.85 -10.87
C ILE A 807 -8.83 -25.20 -11.65
N LEU A 808 -9.67 -25.97 -12.33
CA LEU A 808 -10.82 -25.45 -13.08
C LEU A 808 -11.96 -24.97 -12.17
N SER A 809 -12.20 -25.67 -11.06
CA SER A 809 -13.35 -25.43 -10.18
C SER A 809 -13.11 -24.32 -9.13
N GLU A 810 -11.86 -24.10 -8.73
CA GLU A 810 -11.48 -23.09 -7.75
C GLU A 810 -10.85 -21.87 -8.45
N PRO A 811 -11.22 -20.63 -8.06
CA PRO A 811 -10.57 -19.43 -8.57
C PRO A 811 -9.07 -19.35 -8.22
N THR A 812 -8.72 -19.85 -7.03
CA THR A 812 -7.34 -20.00 -6.56
C THR A 812 -7.15 -21.39 -5.97
N ALA A 813 -6.07 -22.08 -6.34
CA ALA A 813 -5.81 -23.45 -5.89
C ALA A 813 -4.42 -23.64 -5.29
N LEU A 814 -4.29 -24.48 -4.25
CA LEU A 814 -3.01 -24.91 -3.68
C LEU A 814 -2.77 -26.41 -3.96
N LEU A 815 -1.73 -26.71 -4.72
CA LEU A 815 -1.24 -28.07 -5.02
C LEU A 815 -0.11 -28.46 -4.06
N ALA A 816 -0.48 -29.01 -2.91
CA ALA A 816 0.45 -29.50 -1.88
C ALA A 816 0.97 -30.93 -2.16
N HIS A 817 1.43 -31.20 -3.38
CA HIS A 817 1.90 -32.54 -3.77
C HIS A 817 3.38 -32.77 -3.43
N VAL A 818 3.69 -33.97 -2.93
CA VAL A 818 5.07 -34.42 -2.66
C VAL A 818 5.93 -34.41 -3.93
N VAL A 819 7.25 -34.29 -3.76
CA VAL A 819 8.21 -34.34 -4.87
C VAL A 819 8.06 -35.67 -5.62
N GLY A 820 8.05 -35.63 -6.96
CA GLY A 820 7.88 -36.81 -7.80
C GLY A 820 6.41 -37.22 -8.07
N ALA A 821 5.43 -36.55 -7.48
CA ALA A 821 4.00 -36.81 -7.75
C ALA A 821 3.51 -36.35 -9.15
N GLY A 822 4.40 -35.78 -9.98
CA GLY A 822 4.04 -35.28 -11.32
C GLY A 822 3.39 -33.90 -11.32
N LYS A 823 3.81 -33.00 -10.42
CA LYS A 823 3.32 -31.60 -10.34
C LYS A 823 3.41 -30.86 -11.68
N THR A 824 4.51 -31.01 -12.41
CA THR A 824 4.70 -30.35 -13.70
C THR A 824 3.61 -30.73 -14.69
N ALA A 825 3.37 -32.02 -14.90
CA ALA A 825 2.33 -32.49 -15.83
C ALA A 825 0.93 -32.01 -15.41
N THR A 826 0.64 -31.96 -14.10
CA THR A 826 -0.61 -31.38 -13.57
C THR A 826 -0.75 -29.90 -13.90
N MET A 827 0.30 -29.09 -13.69
CA MET A 827 0.30 -27.66 -14.01
C MET A 827 0.13 -27.44 -15.53
N VAL A 828 0.86 -28.21 -16.35
CA VAL A 828 0.74 -28.16 -17.81
C VAL A 828 -0.68 -28.50 -18.27
N GLY A 829 -1.26 -29.58 -17.74
CA GLY A 829 -2.65 -29.96 -18.03
C GLY A 829 -3.64 -28.88 -17.59
N GLY A 830 -3.45 -28.31 -16.38
CA GLY A 830 -4.27 -27.21 -15.87
C GLY A 830 -4.22 -25.95 -16.73
N ILE A 831 -3.03 -25.54 -17.20
CA ILE A 831 -2.86 -24.40 -18.11
C ILE A 831 -3.67 -24.60 -19.39
N MET A 832 -3.49 -25.76 -20.03
CA MET A 832 -4.13 -26.04 -21.31
C MET A 832 -5.65 -26.15 -21.18
N GLU A 833 -6.14 -26.74 -20.08
CA GLU A 833 -7.58 -26.82 -19.82
C GLU A 833 -8.19 -25.46 -19.44
N LEU A 834 -7.49 -24.61 -18.68
CA LEU A 834 -7.90 -23.23 -18.43
C LEU A 834 -8.02 -22.44 -19.73
N ARG A 835 -7.08 -22.61 -20.67
CA ARG A 835 -7.16 -21.99 -22.01
C ARG A 835 -8.31 -22.55 -22.84
N ARG A 836 -8.45 -23.88 -22.88
CA ARG A 836 -9.50 -24.56 -23.65
C ARG A 836 -10.89 -24.14 -23.22
N THR A 837 -11.11 -24.02 -21.92
CA THR A 837 -12.39 -23.62 -21.31
C THR A 837 -12.63 -22.11 -21.37
N GLY A 838 -11.62 -21.30 -21.72
CA GLY A 838 -11.72 -19.84 -21.70
C GLY A 838 -11.65 -19.22 -20.29
N LEU A 839 -11.36 -20.02 -19.26
CA LEU A 839 -11.17 -19.55 -17.88
C LEU A 839 -9.86 -18.77 -17.70
N ALA A 840 -8.86 -18.98 -18.57
CA ALA A 840 -7.68 -18.12 -18.69
C ALA A 840 -7.28 -17.95 -20.16
N ARG A 841 -6.81 -16.76 -20.54
CA ARG A 841 -6.41 -16.41 -21.90
C ARG A 841 -4.91 -16.50 -22.09
N LYS A 842 -4.09 -16.03 -21.15
CA LYS A 842 -2.63 -15.99 -21.27
C LYS A 842 -1.99 -16.30 -19.91
N PRO A 843 -2.02 -17.58 -19.50
CA PRO A 843 -1.43 -17.99 -18.24
C PRO A 843 0.10 -17.90 -18.27
N ALA A 844 0.68 -17.55 -17.13
CA ALA A 844 2.13 -17.55 -16.92
C ALA A 844 2.55 -18.56 -15.84
N MET A 845 3.70 -19.20 -16.05
CA MET A 845 4.28 -20.17 -15.14
C MET A 845 5.56 -19.61 -14.53
N VAL A 846 5.60 -19.50 -13.20
CA VAL A 846 6.68 -18.91 -12.41
C VAL A 846 7.42 -20.01 -11.65
N ILE A 847 8.66 -20.31 -12.06
CA ILE A 847 9.37 -21.54 -11.67
C ILE A 847 10.81 -21.29 -11.18
N PRO A 848 11.45 -22.24 -10.46
CA PRO A 848 12.86 -22.13 -10.12
C PRO A 848 13.79 -22.09 -11.35
N ASN A 849 14.88 -21.31 -11.27
CA ASN A 849 15.78 -21.08 -12.42
C ASN A 849 16.35 -22.37 -13.04
N HIS A 850 16.74 -23.34 -12.21
CA HIS A 850 17.32 -24.61 -12.67
C HIS A 850 16.30 -25.53 -13.38
N MET A 851 14.99 -25.28 -13.21
CA MET A 851 13.91 -26.11 -13.77
C MET A 851 13.41 -25.64 -15.14
N LEU A 852 13.81 -24.44 -15.60
CA LEU A 852 13.28 -23.84 -16.83
C LEU A 852 13.38 -24.75 -18.07
N ARG A 853 14.56 -25.32 -18.32
CA ARG A 853 14.79 -26.21 -19.47
C ARG A 853 14.01 -27.51 -19.35
N GLN A 854 13.90 -28.06 -18.13
CA GLN A 854 13.18 -29.30 -17.87
C GLN A 854 11.69 -29.12 -18.12
N ILE A 855 11.07 -28.12 -17.48
CA ILE A 855 9.64 -27.83 -17.60
C ILE A 855 9.26 -27.51 -19.04
N THR A 856 10.06 -26.70 -19.75
CA THR A 856 9.77 -26.35 -21.15
C THR A 856 9.78 -27.59 -22.06
N ARG A 857 10.64 -28.57 -21.78
CA ARG A 857 10.70 -29.84 -22.52
C ARG A 857 9.49 -30.72 -22.18
N GLU A 858 9.19 -30.91 -20.89
CA GLU A 858 8.04 -31.68 -20.43
C GLU A 858 6.72 -31.09 -20.98
N PHE A 859 6.58 -29.76 -21.01
CA PHE A 859 5.41 -29.11 -21.60
C PHE A 859 5.23 -29.52 -23.07
N ARG A 860 6.31 -29.50 -23.86
CA ARG A 860 6.26 -29.92 -25.28
C ARG A 860 6.08 -31.43 -25.46
N GLU A 861 6.46 -32.24 -24.48
CA GLU A 861 6.22 -33.68 -24.51
C GLU A 861 4.73 -33.98 -24.31
N VAL A 862 4.08 -33.28 -23.38
CA VAL A 862 2.64 -33.41 -23.13
C VAL A 862 1.83 -32.72 -24.25
N TYR A 863 2.24 -31.54 -24.70
CA TYR A 863 1.57 -30.75 -25.76
C TYR A 863 2.58 -30.28 -26.83
N PRO A 864 2.82 -31.09 -27.88
CA PRO A 864 3.84 -30.82 -28.90
C PRO A 864 3.66 -29.51 -29.68
N ASN A 865 2.41 -29.09 -29.87
CA ASN A 865 2.06 -27.90 -30.67
C ASN A 865 1.91 -26.62 -29.82
N ALA A 866 2.22 -26.67 -28.52
CA ALA A 866 2.06 -25.51 -27.64
C ALA A 866 3.03 -24.37 -27.98
N LYS A 867 2.50 -23.15 -28.10
CA LYS A 867 3.24 -21.90 -28.28
C LYS A 867 3.76 -21.42 -26.93
N LEU A 868 5.02 -21.69 -26.63
CA LEU A 868 5.66 -21.33 -25.36
C LEU A 868 6.65 -20.20 -25.53
N LEU A 869 6.59 -19.21 -24.62
CA LEU A 869 7.58 -18.14 -24.50
C LEU A 869 8.29 -18.27 -23.16
N ALA A 870 9.62 -18.42 -23.15
CA ALA A 870 10.39 -18.71 -21.93
C ALA A 870 11.54 -17.70 -21.68
N ILE A 871 11.80 -17.33 -20.42
CA ILE A 871 12.94 -16.48 -20.01
C ILE A 871 13.60 -16.94 -18.71
N SER A 872 14.93 -16.81 -18.63
CA SER A 872 15.74 -17.09 -17.43
C SER A 872 16.35 -15.82 -16.82
N ALA A 873 16.93 -15.94 -15.63
CA ALA A 873 17.60 -14.82 -14.97
C ALA A 873 18.85 -14.30 -15.71
N SER A 874 19.58 -15.20 -16.35
CA SER A 874 20.76 -14.88 -17.16
C SER A 874 20.43 -14.09 -18.43
N ASP A 875 19.15 -14.02 -18.80
CA ASP A 875 18.66 -13.28 -19.96
C ASP A 875 18.17 -11.85 -19.59
N LEU A 876 18.28 -11.42 -18.33
CA LEU A 876 17.58 -10.23 -17.78
C LEU A 876 18.38 -8.91 -17.77
N GLY A 877 19.31 -8.70 -18.70
CA GLY A 877 19.74 -7.31 -18.97
C GLY A 877 18.50 -6.45 -19.25
N VAL A 878 18.44 -5.21 -18.73
CA VAL A 878 17.24 -4.34 -18.76
C VAL A 878 16.54 -4.37 -20.13
N LYS A 879 17.31 -4.25 -21.21
CA LYS A 879 16.82 -4.30 -22.60
C LYS A 879 16.29 -5.65 -23.06
N ARG A 880 16.93 -6.76 -22.68
CA ARG A 880 16.50 -8.11 -23.07
C ARG A 880 15.21 -8.49 -22.35
N ARG A 881 15.07 -8.10 -21.08
CA ARG A 881 13.82 -8.21 -20.32
C ARG A 881 12.70 -7.44 -21.01
N ALA A 882 12.93 -6.19 -21.37
CA ALA A 882 11.92 -5.37 -22.02
C ALA A 882 11.47 -5.95 -23.39
N LYS A 883 12.41 -6.46 -24.21
CA LYS A 883 12.07 -7.18 -25.45
C LYS A 883 11.29 -8.47 -25.23
N PHE A 884 11.60 -9.22 -24.17
CA PHE A 884 10.81 -10.40 -23.81
C PHE A 884 9.38 -10.03 -23.44
N MET A 885 9.21 -9.00 -22.61
CA MET A 885 7.90 -8.51 -22.20
C MET A 885 7.08 -8.01 -23.40
N ALA A 886 7.72 -7.33 -24.36
CA ALA A 886 7.09 -6.92 -25.61
C ALA A 886 6.58 -8.10 -26.44
N ARG A 887 7.36 -9.20 -26.50
CA ARG A 887 6.93 -10.43 -27.17
C ARG A 887 5.80 -11.13 -26.44
N ALA A 888 5.82 -11.11 -25.11
CA ALA A 888 4.72 -11.64 -24.30
C ALA A 888 3.43 -10.84 -24.55
N ALA A 889 3.54 -9.51 -24.64
CA ALA A 889 2.45 -8.59 -24.94
C ALA A 889 1.86 -8.82 -26.34
N GLY A 890 2.69 -8.81 -27.38
CA GLY A 890 2.24 -8.85 -28.78
C GLY A 890 1.85 -10.23 -29.33
N GLY A 891 2.21 -11.32 -28.65
CA GLY A 891 1.97 -12.69 -29.10
C GLY A 891 0.79 -13.40 -28.41
N ASP A 892 0.19 -14.35 -29.12
CA ASP A 892 -0.74 -15.35 -28.57
C ASP A 892 0.04 -16.60 -28.15
N TRP A 893 0.33 -16.69 -26.86
CA TRP A 893 1.12 -17.75 -26.25
C TRP A 893 0.21 -18.64 -25.40
N ASP A 894 0.39 -19.96 -25.50
CA ASP A 894 -0.31 -20.92 -24.65
C ASP A 894 0.18 -20.86 -23.20
N ALA A 895 1.47 -20.56 -23.01
CA ALA A 895 2.03 -20.26 -21.69
C ALA A 895 3.27 -19.36 -21.79
N VAL A 896 3.38 -18.41 -20.86
CA VAL A 896 4.59 -17.61 -20.64
C VAL A 896 5.35 -18.18 -19.44
N ILE A 897 6.54 -18.74 -19.65
CA ILE A 897 7.34 -19.40 -18.61
C ILE A 897 8.47 -18.48 -18.16
N MET A 898 8.54 -18.16 -16.88
CA MET A 898 9.57 -17.29 -16.32
C MET A 898 10.12 -17.84 -15.01
N THR A 899 11.38 -17.52 -14.72
CA THR A 899 11.97 -17.92 -13.44
C THR A 899 11.50 -17.01 -12.31
N HIS A 900 11.56 -17.46 -11.05
CA HIS A 900 11.24 -16.64 -9.87
C HIS A 900 11.99 -15.30 -9.89
N GLU A 901 13.27 -15.32 -10.23
CA GLU A 901 14.10 -14.13 -10.33
C GLU A 901 13.69 -13.21 -11.50
N ALA A 902 13.25 -13.78 -12.64
CA ALA A 902 12.68 -13.00 -13.74
C ALA A 902 11.37 -12.33 -13.35
N PHE A 903 10.44 -13.09 -12.75
CA PHE A 903 9.16 -12.56 -12.25
C PHE A 903 9.36 -11.41 -11.26
N ASN A 904 10.27 -11.57 -10.29
CA ASN A 904 10.52 -10.55 -9.27
C ASN A 904 11.17 -9.27 -9.82
N ARG A 905 11.79 -9.32 -11.02
CA ARG A 905 12.42 -8.16 -11.68
C ARG A 905 11.50 -7.47 -12.70
N ILE A 906 10.34 -8.04 -12.99
CA ILE A 906 9.36 -7.39 -13.86
C ILE A 906 8.71 -6.24 -13.07
N PRO A 907 8.73 -5.00 -13.56
CA PRO A 907 8.09 -3.88 -12.88
C PRO A 907 6.55 -3.97 -12.99
N LEU A 908 5.86 -3.35 -12.04
CA LEU A 908 4.41 -3.09 -12.10
C LEU A 908 4.20 -1.60 -12.36
N ARG A 909 3.05 -1.24 -12.91
CA ARG A 909 2.69 0.17 -13.11
C ARG A 909 2.67 0.90 -11.76
N PRO A 910 3.16 2.14 -11.67
CA PRO A 910 3.15 2.90 -10.43
C PRO A 910 1.78 2.96 -9.77
N GLU A 911 0.73 3.14 -10.57
CA GLU A 911 -0.67 3.17 -10.13
C GLU A 911 -1.07 1.86 -9.43
N THR A 912 -0.75 0.71 -10.03
CA THR A 912 -1.01 -0.61 -9.42
C THR A 912 -0.29 -0.78 -8.07
N GLN A 913 0.92 -0.23 -7.95
CA GLN A 913 1.69 -0.32 -6.72
C GLN A 913 1.12 0.57 -5.62
N ILE A 914 0.67 1.79 -5.97
CA ILE A 914 0.02 2.74 -5.05
C ILE A 914 -1.31 2.18 -4.56
N ASP A 915 -2.16 1.71 -5.48
CA ASP A 915 -3.43 1.05 -5.17
C ASP A 915 -3.25 -0.06 -4.12
N TYR A 916 -2.19 -0.85 -4.27
CA TYR A 916 -1.85 -1.91 -3.33
C TYR A 916 -1.42 -1.36 -1.96
N ILE A 917 -0.56 -0.34 -1.96
CA ILE A 917 -0.10 0.33 -0.75
C ILE A 917 -1.30 0.89 0.01
N ASP A 918 -2.21 1.58 -0.67
CA ASP A 918 -3.41 2.17 -0.08
C ASP A 918 -4.34 1.12 0.50
N THR A 919 -4.53 -0.01 -0.20
CA THR A 919 -5.34 -1.13 0.29
C THR A 919 -4.73 -1.75 1.56
N GLU A 920 -3.42 -2.01 1.56
CA GLU A 920 -2.74 -2.56 2.74
C GLU A 920 -2.73 -1.54 3.89
N LEU A 921 -2.44 -0.27 3.63
CA LEU A 921 -2.49 0.79 4.64
C LEU A 921 -3.89 0.93 5.24
N SER A 922 -4.94 0.84 4.43
CA SER A 922 -6.33 0.88 4.90
C SER A 922 -6.64 -0.30 5.82
N SER A 923 -6.21 -1.52 5.45
CA SER A 923 -6.35 -2.69 6.33
C SER A 923 -5.59 -2.54 7.64
N LEU A 924 -4.37 -2.00 7.61
CA LEU A 924 -3.57 -1.78 8.81
C LEU A 924 -4.12 -0.66 9.69
N ARG A 925 -4.70 0.39 9.08
CA ARG A 925 -5.41 1.46 9.77
C ARG A 925 -6.67 0.92 10.46
N GLN A 926 -7.44 0.06 9.80
CA GLN A 926 -8.59 -0.60 10.44
C GLN A 926 -8.17 -1.44 11.67
N GLN A 927 -7.05 -2.17 11.58
CA GLN A 927 -6.53 -2.90 12.74
C GLN A 927 -6.10 -1.98 13.89
N LEU A 928 -5.58 -0.79 13.58
CA LEU A 928 -5.28 0.24 14.57
C LEU A 928 -6.55 0.82 15.19
N ASP A 929 -7.61 1.00 14.41
CA ASP A 929 -8.92 1.45 14.87
C ASP A 929 -9.54 0.44 15.85
N ASP A 930 -9.48 -0.84 15.51
CA ASP A 930 -9.94 -1.93 16.38
C ASP A 930 -9.10 -2.01 17.66
N ALA A 931 -7.78 -1.79 17.56
CA ALA A 931 -6.89 -1.74 18.72
C ALA A 931 -7.11 -0.51 19.62
N ALA A 932 -7.40 0.65 19.03
CA ALA A 932 -7.76 1.86 19.76
C ALA A 932 -9.12 1.69 20.45
N ALA A 933 -10.09 1.08 19.77
CA ALA A 933 -11.38 0.70 20.34
C ALA A 933 -11.25 -0.30 21.50
N ALA A 934 -10.22 -1.16 21.46
CA ALA A 934 -9.88 -2.08 22.55
C ALA A 934 -9.15 -1.42 23.74
N GLY A 935 -8.96 -0.09 23.73
CA GLY A 935 -8.40 0.65 24.87
C GLY A 935 -6.87 0.60 24.99
N MET A 936 -6.15 0.40 23.87
CA MET A 936 -4.69 0.47 23.86
C MET A 936 -4.18 1.89 24.16
N GLU A 937 -3.01 2.00 24.81
CA GLU A 937 -2.41 3.29 25.17
C GLU A 937 -2.20 4.21 23.95
N GLN A 938 -2.58 5.49 24.09
CA GLN A 938 -2.42 6.55 23.07
C GLN A 938 -0.98 6.66 22.51
N ARG A 939 0.03 6.39 23.34
CA ARG A 939 1.44 6.38 22.92
C ARG A 939 1.75 5.24 21.94
N THR A 940 1.14 4.08 22.12
CA THR A 940 1.32 2.89 21.25
C THR A 940 0.62 3.11 19.92
N ILE A 941 -0.58 3.70 19.92
CA ILE A 941 -1.30 4.11 18.71
C ILE A 941 -0.43 5.06 17.88
N LYS A 942 0.11 6.11 18.51
CA LYS A 942 1.01 7.08 17.86
C LYS A 942 2.28 6.45 17.26
N GLN A 943 2.85 5.44 17.93
CA GLN A 943 4.00 4.71 17.40
C GLN A 943 3.63 3.93 16.14
N ILE A 944 2.48 3.25 16.14
CA ILE A 944 2.01 2.48 14.97
C ILE A 944 1.69 3.41 13.79
N GLU A 945 1.05 4.56 14.04
CA GLU A 945 0.80 5.58 13.01
C GLU A 945 2.10 6.11 12.39
N SER A 946 3.11 6.38 13.22
CA SER A 946 4.44 6.79 12.75
C SER A 946 5.10 5.69 11.92
N ASP A 947 4.97 4.43 12.33
CA ASP A 947 5.51 3.29 11.58
C ASP A 947 4.80 3.13 10.23
N LEU A 948 3.48 3.36 10.18
CA LEU A 948 2.69 3.34 8.94
C LEU A 948 3.16 4.41 7.96
N ALA A 949 3.32 5.66 8.41
CA ALA A 949 3.84 6.74 7.57
C ALA A 949 5.25 6.44 7.04
N ALA A 950 6.12 5.88 7.87
CA ALA A 950 7.46 5.47 7.46
C ALA A 950 7.47 4.30 6.46
N ILE A 951 6.44 3.46 6.47
CA ILE A 951 6.28 2.35 5.53
C ILE A 951 5.75 2.85 4.20
N GLU A 952 4.72 3.69 4.24
CA GLU A 952 4.16 4.39 3.09
C GLU A 952 5.26 5.13 2.31
N ALA A 953 6.06 5.96 3.00
CA ALA A 953 7.17 6.69 2.37
C ALA A 953 8.22 5.77 1.73
N ARG A 954 8.56 4.65 2.38
CA ARG A 954 9.49 3.65 1.83
C ARG A 954 8.92 2.93 0.62
N MET A 955 7.62 2.61 0.65
CA MET A 955 6.95 1.96 -0.48
C MET A 955 6.87 2.91 -1.67
N LEU A 956 6.46 4.16 -1.49
CA LEU A 956 6.44 5.18 -2.55
C LEU A 956 7.82 5.39 -3.20
N LYS A 957 8.89 5.41 -2.39
CA LYS A 957 10.25 5.43 -2.91
C LYS A 957 10.55 4.24 -3.82
N GLN A 958 10.18 3.03 -3.42
CA GLN A 958 10.37 1.83 -4.22
C GLN A 958 9.56 1.86 -5.51
N VAL A 959 8.35 2.43 -5.47
CA VAL A 959 7.52 2.63 -6.67
C VAL A 959 8.26 3.51 -7.68
N ASP A 960 8.73 4.69 -7.28
CA ASP A 960 9.45 5.61 -8.17
C ASP A 960 10.73 4.99 -8.74
N GLU A 961 11.54 4.34 -7.90
CA GLU A 961 12.75 3.62 -8.32
C GLU A 961 12.45 2.51 -9.33
N SER A 962 11.31 1.82 -9.19
CA SER A 962 10.88 0.74 -10.08
C SER A 962 10.30 1.23 -11.41
N ALA A 963 9.74 2.44 -11.43
CA ALA A 963 9.15 3.07 -12.60
C ALA A 963 10.21 3.65 -13.54
N ASN A 964 11.27 4.22 -12.97
CA ASN A 964 12.35 4.85 -13.74
C ASN A 964 13.07 3.81 -14.63
N GLY A 965 12.91 3.96 -15.95
CA GLY A 965 13.52 3.08 -16.97
C GLY A 965 12.75 1.78 -17.25
N ALA A 966 11.54 1.63 -16.70
CA ALA A 966 10.65 0.51 -17.01
C ALA A 966 9.88 0.77 -18.32
N GLY A 967 10.45 0.34 -19.44
CA GLY A 967 9.83 0.49 -20.77
C GLY A 967 8.54 -0.31 -21.02
N ILE A 968 8.27 -1.33 -20.21
CA ILE A 968 7.08 -2.22 -20.22
C ILE A 968 6.84 -2.74 -18.81
N PHE A 969 5.57 -2.80 -18.41
CA PHE A 969 5.11 -3.34 -17.13
C PHE A 969 4.45 -4.73 -17.29
N LEU A 970 4.18 -5.43 -16.18
CA LEU A 970 3.51 -6.74 -16.20
C LEU A 970 2.14 -6.66 -16.87
N GLU A 971 1.40 -5.59 -16.56
CA GLU A 971 0.05 -5.29 -17.02
C GLU A 971 -0.02 -5.28 -18.56
N ASP A 972 1.02 -4.78 -19.23
CA ASP A 972 1.09 -4.70 -20.69
C ASP A 972 1.23 -6.06 -21.37
N THR A 973 1.57 -7.11 -20.62
CA THR A 973 1.69 -8.46 -21.19
C THR A 973 0.35 -9.12 -21.43
N GLY A 974 -0.71 -8.68 -20.74
CA GLY A 974 -2.01 -9.33 -20.72
C GLY A 974 -1.99 -10.72 -20.08
N ILE A 975 -1.02 -11.00 -19.20
CA ILE A 975 -1.04 -12.22 -18.36
C ILE A 975 -2.22 -12.10 -17.40
N ASP A 976 -3.08 -13.12 -17.37
CA ASP A 976 -4.33 -13.13 -16.60
C ASP A 976 -4.41 -14.26 -15.56
N TYR A 977 -3.42 -15.15 -15.50
CA TYR A 977 -3.38 -16.23 -14.52
C TYR A 977 -1.95 -16.66 -14.21
N LEU A 978 -1.64 -16.96 -12.93
CA LEU A 978 -0.31 -17.43 -12.52
C LEU A 978 -0.32 -18.89 -12.06
N MET A 979 0.64 -19.68 -12.53
CA MET A 979 1.04 -20.95 -11.92
C MET A 979 2.41 -20.82 -11.26
N VAL A 980 2.45 -20.80 -9.93
CA VAL A 980 3.68 -20.59 -9.16
C VAL A 980 4.16 -21.91 -8.59
N ASP A 981 5.27 -22.43 -9.11
CA ASP A 981 5.93 -23.61 -8.56
C ASP A 981 6.90 -23.23 -7.43
N GLU A 982 7.10 -24.14 -6.49
CA GLU A 982 7.78 -23.89 -5.23
C GLU A 982 7.31 -22.63 -4.50
N ALA A 983 5.99 -22.50 -4.37
CA ALA A 983 5.29 -21.37 -3.74
C ALA A 983 5.71 -21.10 -2.29
N HIS A 984 6.32 -22.08 -1.59
CA HIS A 984 6.93 -21.87 -0.27
C HIS A 984 8.00 -20.77 -0.29
N ALA A 985 8.56 -20.42 -1.46
CA ALA A 985 9.44 -19.28 -1.61
C ALA A 985 8.75 -17.93 -1.34
N TYR A 986 7.42 -17.85 -1.36
CA TYR A 986 6.64 -16.61 -1.25
C TYR A 986 5.82 -16.50 0.05
N LYS A 987 6.00 -17.40 1.01
CA LYS A 987 5.20 -17.47 2.25
C LYS A 987 5.53 -16.44 3.35
N ASN A 988 6.50 -15.55 3.10
CA ASN A 988 6.95 -14.54 4.05
C ASN A 988 6.35 -13.17 3.68
N LEU A 989 5.04 -13.01 3.80
CA LEU A 989 4.33 -11.74 3.63
C LEU A 989 4.19 -11.03 4.99
N ARG A 990 4.18 -9.69 5.00
CA ARG A 990 4.12 -8.94 6.25
C ARG A 990 2.82 -9.23 7.03
N THR A 991 2.96 -9.39 8.34
CA THR A 991 1.83 -9.51 9.29
C THR A 991 2.08 -8.61 10.49
N ILE A 992 1.06 -7.88 10.91
CA ILE A 992 1.08 -7.14 12.17
C ILE A 992 0.33 -7.98 13.21
N SER A 993 0.95 -8.23 14.35
CA SER A 993 0.32 -8.96 15.44
C SER A 993 0.97 -8.59 16.76
N ALA A 994 0.15 -8.40 17.80
CA ALA A 994 0.61 -8.27 19.18
C ALA A 994 1.07 -9.61 19.78
N ILE A 995 0.80 -10.73 19.10
CA ILE A 995 1.21 -12.07 19.53
C ILE A 995 2.71 -12.24 19.25
N PRO A 996 3.54 -12.52 20.28
CA PRO A 996 4.97 -12.74 20.10
C PRO A 996 5.27 -13.83 19.07
N GLY A 997 6.07 -13.51 18.05
CA GLY A 997 6.44 -14.43 16.96
C GLY A 997 5.44 -14.53 15.81
N ALA A 998 4.25 -13.92 15.91
CA ALA A 998 3.26 -13.91 14.83
C ALA A 998 3.37 -12.68 13.91
N GLY A 999 3.99 -11.60 14.37
CA GLY A 999 4.34 -10.43 13.56
C GLY A 999 5.63 -10.66 12.76
N ILE A 1000 5.56 -10.56 11.43
CA ILE A 1000 6.73 -10.65 10.53
C ILE A 1000 6.80 -9.44 9.60
N GLN A 1001 8.02 -8.95 9.31
CA GLN A 1001 8.24 -7.77 8.47
C GLN A 1001 7.92 -7.99 6.98
N GLY A 1002 7.81 -9.25 6.55
CA GLY A 1002 7.59 -9.63 5.15
C GLY A 1002 8.85 -9.58 4.29
N SER A 1003 8.75 -10.10 3.07
CA SER A 1003 9.84 -10.14 2.07
C SER A 1003 9.39 -9.53 0.75
N VAL A 1004 10.31 -8.83 0.06
CA VAL A 1004 10.02 -8.13 -1.21
C VAL A 1004 9.37 -9.05 -2.25
N LYS A 1005 9.84 -10.30 -2.36
CA LYS A 1005 9.26 -11.29 -3.28
C LYS A 1005 7.82 -11.67 -2.93
N ALA A 1006 7.49 -11.84 -1.66
CA ALA A 1006 6.14 -12.19 -1.21
C ALA A 1006 5.18 -11.02 -1.45
N THR A 1007 5.62 -9.81 -1.11
CA THR A 1007 4.89 -8.57 -1.43
C THR A 1007 4.65 -8.45 -2.93
N LYS A 1008 5.68 -8.69 -3.77
CA LYS A 1008 5.54 -8.68 -5.23
C LYS A 1008 4.48 -9.65 -5.73
N LEU A 1009 4.48 -10.89 -5.26
CA LEU A 1009 3.45 -11.87 -5.66
C LEU A 1009 2.06 -11.40 -5.21
N HIS A 1010 1.91 -10.96 -3.96
CA HIS A 1010 0.63 -10.49 -3.42
C HIS A 1010 0.09 -9.27 -4.19
N MET A 1011 0.96 -8.33 -4.58
CA MET A 1011 0.62 -7.19 -5.46
C MET A 1011 0.10 -7.66 -6.81
N VAL A 1012 0.79 -8.60 -7.46
CA VAL A 1012 0.36 -9.14 -8.76
C VAL A 1012 -0.97 -9.87 -8.63
N LEU A 1013 -1.17 -10.67 -7.58
CA LEU A 1013 -2.44 -11.34 -7.34
C LEU A 1013 -3.57 -10.33 -7.10
N GLY A 1014 -3.31 -9.25 -6.36
CA GLY A 1014 -4.27 -8.16 -6.15
C GLY A 1014 -4.67 -7.47 -7.46
N HIS A 1015 -3.69 -7.17 -8.34
CA HIS A 1015 -3.96 -6.65 -9.68
C HIS A 1015 -4.81 -7.63 -10.51
N LEU A 1016 -4.41 -8.91 -10.56
CA LEU A 1016 -5.15 -9.92 -11.31
C LEU A 1016 -6.56 -10.12 -10.78
N ARG A 1017 -6.78 -9.99 -9.46
CA ARG A 1017 -8.12 -10.05 -8.86
C ARG A 1017 -8.96 -8.97 -9.51
N LYS A 1018 -8.57 -7.70 -9.36
CA LYS A 1018 -9.26 -6.53 -9.95
C LYS A 1018 -9.54 -6.69 -11.45
N THR A 1019 -8.54 -7.12 -12.23
CA THR A 1019 -8.67 -7.26 -13.69
C THR A 1019 -9.59 -8.41 -14.11
N ASN A 1020 -9.62 -9.51 -13.35
CA ASN A 1020 -10.45 -10.67 -13.66
C ASN A 1020 -11.85 -10.63 -13.03
N GLY A 1021 -12.10 -9.71 -12.09
CA GLY A 1021 -13.39 -9.44 -11.44
C GLY A 1021 -13.24 -8.52 -10.21
N SER A 1022 -14.28 -7.82 -9.78
CA SER A 1022 -14.16 -6.87 -8.65
C SER A 1022 -14.18 -7.50 -7.25
N ASP A 1023 -14.35 -8.81 -7.12
CA ASP A 1023 -14.59 -9.50 -5.83
C ASP A 1023 -13.43 -10.44 -5.43
N ASP A 1024 -13.32 -10.73 -4.13
CA ASP A 1024 -12.31 -11.63 -3.53
C ASP A 1024 -12.26 -13.05 -4.14
N ASN A 1025 -13.29 -13.43 -4.90
CA ASN A 1025 -13.42 -14.72 -5.57
C ASN A 1025 -12.88 -14.73 -7.01
N ALA A 1026 -12.23 -13.67 -7.49
CA ALA A 1026 -11.66 -13.63 -8.84
C ALA A 1026 -10.57 -14.70 -9.04
N ARG A 1027 -10.57 -15.33 -10.22
CA ARG A 1027 -9.61 -16.37 -10.58
C ARG A 1027 -8.25 -15.76 -10.89
N VAL A 1028 -7.20 -16.17 -10.17
CA VAL A 1028 -5.89 -15.50 -10.30
C VAL A 1028 -4.67 -16.42 -10.29
N CYS A 1029 -4.67 -17.50 -9.50
CA CYS A 1029 -3.47 -18.33 -9.43
C CYS A 1029 -3.66 -19.78 -8.98
N THR A 1030 -2.69 -20.61 -9.33
CA THR A 1030 -2.42 -21.91 -8.72
C THR A 1030 -1.04 -21.87 -8.07
N LEU A 1031 -0.97 -22.15 -6.77
CA LEU A 1031 0.28 -22.30 -6.03
C LEU A 1031 0.63 -23.78 -5.93
N ALA A 1032 1.86 -24.17 -6.26
CA ALA A 1032 2.33 -25.54 -6.14
C ALA A 1032 3.55 -25.60 -5.22
N THR A 1033 3.53 -26.51 -4.24
CA THR A 1033 4.67 -26.72 -3.34
C THR A 1033 4.62 -28.08 -2.65
N GLY A 1034 5.79 -28.66 -2.34
CA GLY A 1034 5.87 -29.87 -1.53
C GLY A 1034 5.72 -29.62 -0.02
N THR A 1035 5.88 -28.38 0.44
CA THR A 1035 5.99 -28.01 1.86
C THR A 1035 5.23 -26.70 2.15
N PRO A 1036 3.88 -26.72 2.12
CA PRO A 1036 3.09 -25.50 2.25
C PRO A 1036 3.28 -24.80 3.61
N ILE A 1037 3.35 -25.56 4.71
CA ILE A 1037 3.55 -25.03 6.06
C ILE A 1037 4.75 -25.75 6.66
N ALA A 1038 5.74 -25.00 7.17
CA ALA A 1038 6.93 -25.56 7.80
C ALA A 1038 7.00 -25.25 9.30
N ASN A 1039 6.80 -23.99 9.70
CA ASN A 1039 7.28 -23.53 11.02
C ASN A 1039 6.29 -22.69 11.85
N SER A 1040 5.22 -22.13 11.28
CA SER A 1040 4.31 -21.26 12.04
C SER A 1040 2.89 -21.18 11.49
N VAL A 1041 1.95 -20.84 12.36
CA VAL A 1041 0.55 -20.52 12.00
C VAL A 1041 0.48 -19.29 11.09
N THR A 1042 1.44 -18.36 11.23
CA THR A 1042 1.57 -17.20 10.34
C THR A 1042 1.78 -17.60 8.88
N GLU A 1043 2.52 -18.67 8.59
CA GLU A 1043 2.69 -19.16 7.21
C GLU A 1043 1.36 -19.64 6.62
N ALA A 1044 0.50 -20.28 7.42
CA ALA A 1044 -0.84 -20.70 6.99
C ALA A 1044 -1.74 -19.50 6.75
N TYR A 1045 -1.67 -18.48 7.60
CA TYR A 1045 -2.40 -17.22 7.41
C TYR A 1045 -1.96 -16.51 6.13
N VAL A 1046 -0.66 -16.44 5.85
CA VAL A 1046 -0.12 -15.84 4.61
C VAL A 1046 -0.58 -16.60 3.38
N LEU A 1047 -0.58 -17.94 3.38
CA LEU A 1047 -1.07 -18.72 2.23
C LEU A 1047 -2.58 -18.61 2.00
N LYS A 1048 -3.35 -18.23 3.04
CA LYS A 1048 -4.79 -18.01 2.92
C LYS A 1048 -5.12 -16.66 2.26
N ARG A 1049 -4.27 -15.64 2.45
CA ARG A 1049 -4.38 -14.32 1.81
C ARG A 1049 -3.95 -14.40 0.34
#